data_AF-A0A7J9W869-F1
#
_entry.id   AF-A0A7J9W869-F1
#
_cell.length_a   1.000
_cell.length_b   1.000
_cell.length_c   1.000
_cell.angle_alpha   90.00
_cell.angle_beta   90.00
_cell.angle_gamma   90.00
#
_symmetry.space_group_name_H-M   'P 1'
#
loop_
_entity.id
_entity.type
_entity.pdbx_description
1 polymer ?
#
loop_
_entity_poly.entity_id
_entity_poly.type
_entity_poly.pdbx_seq_one_letter_code
_entity_poly.pdbx_strand_id
1 'polypeptide(L)'
;MHSISPVTERRRARGRVLFSRRVVAVLGALLLTLTAAPAAVAQQDTPLGREPDERGHWNNTVGKPVEQPAPSRKLPAQPRNDEILDVPVDNNDASIPLNLIPYHEFPARLRALQDSDRISVEIIGKSTQDRNLYMAVATSPMSDTEWTEWQRLSDLRTDDPDAAVAAFEAGAYDNWKTPLLANNNIHGNEWEGTDGAFQVLDVLANSDEEEVVELLDEHVIAVVISMNPDGRVNGVRANSEGFDVNRDFVTQSQPEVRAVRDQLIRYNPLTMIDLHGYVTCTLIEPTTGPHGEAYEYDLYIRQAIRNALTMEQAVIATGETRATCATPDGGRRVDMPWRDDLSGWDDWPPIFTPMYAMLHGAVGHTIEIPLNPRSTALTVPERHERTRINTAVARAAYEGNLEYVNSASDDLLADQLEIFRRGEHGESSRPIDDELSLSLARNGVFQGYNVDNAETFLQDFPDAYVIPLGRGQRSDNAAARLAQFLIDNDVEVKRAHSGFTLDGVEYRQGSYVVDMHQAKRAVAYALLYTGRDVTENFPTMYDISAWSQGELWGADFEVVQDGALEEGVLRDITSAGHVGSVAPGKVSRYGFEVDSPADVRAVNWLAETVALSRRDDGVFVVPGSARSAVTEAARTFGVHFTNLGPAKAGEVTTPVDRLRVGVSTNNDEAYALRSMGFEIQRVTHGGFNDAAYTFDDFDAMYVSTTSFNPNGLTGDRVTAFSEWLADGGAVVGRGIRGVTFNNDAALLRSATGGNLSTAAGPGRANGIVTVDNHATSPITGDALGVSFVSAPRWFTNPGTDVRIDQRLGTGSFLLAGHWIGGATAAGQPVIVSGQARGANVTLFTTEPLYRSHPEGLWEQVAEGLWAEAG
;
A
#
# COMPACT_ATOMS: atom_id res chain seq x y z
N MET A 1 -12.96 -6.72 38.50
CA MET A 1 -14.20 -6.40 39.24
C MET A 1 -14.29 -4.89 39.34
N HIS A 2 -14.80 -4.22 38.29
CA HIS A 2 -14.93 -2.77 38.27
C HIS A 2 -16.39 -2.35 38.45
N SER A 3 -16.59 -1.40 39.37
CA SER A 3 -17.87 -0.75 39.63
C SER A 3 -18.20 0.16 38.46
N ILE A 4 -19.27 -0.16 37.75
CA ILE A 4 -19.78 0.61 36.60
C ILE A 4 -20.32 1.97 37.11
N SER A 5 -19.95 3.06 36.45
CA SER A 5 -20.40 4.42 36.77
C SER A 5 -21.88 4.61 36.36
N PRO A 6 -22.68 5.45 37.05
CA PRO A 6 -24.08 5.73 36.67
C PRO A 6 -24.25 6.35 35.27
N VAL A 7 -23.18 6.89 34.69
CA VAL A 7 -23.15 7.44 33.32
C VAL A 7 -23.11 6.33 32.27
N THR A 8 -22.35 5.26 32.51
CA THR A 8 -22.27 4.07 31.66
C THR A 8 -23.60 3.31 31.60
N GLU A 9 -24.36 3.32 32.69
CA GLU A 9 -25.75 2.82 32.72
C GLU A 9 -26.72 3.66 31.86
N ARG A 10 -26.49 4.98 31.74
CA ARG A 10 -27.32 5.84 30.86
C ARG A 10 -27.02 5.63 29.39
N ARG A 11 -25.75 5.44 29.00
CA ARG A 11 -25.37 5.14 27.60
C ARG A 11 -25.88 3.76 27.17
N ARG A 12 -25.70 2.71 27.99
CA ARG A 12 -26.21 1.34 27.71
C ARG A 12 -27.74 1.23 27.64
N ALA A 13 -28.49 2.09 28.33
CA ALA A 13 -29.96 2.07 28.30
C ALA A 13 -30.58 2.74 27.04
N ARG A 14 -29.78 3.45 26.23
CA ARG A 14 -30.24 4.33 25.14
C ARG A 14 -30.13 3.76 23.73
N GLY A 15 -29.46 2.61 23.54
CA GLY A 15 -29.35 1.91 22.25
C GLY A 15 -30.65 1.24 21.76
N ARG A 16 -31.74 2.01 21.59
CA ARG A 16 -32.97 1.53 20.95
C ARG A 16 -33.09 2.11 19.54
N VAL A 17 -32.63 1.32 18.57
CA VAL A 17 -32.93 1.35 17.12
C VAL A 17 -33.03 2.76 16.51
N LEU A 18 -31.87 3.36 16.20
CA LEU A 18 -31.75 4.72 15.62
C LEU A 18 -32.42 4.86 14.24
N PHE A 19 -32.57 3.78 13.48
CA PHE A 19 -33.03 3.82 12.09
C PHE A 19 -34.22 2.89 11.78
N SER A 20 -35.14 2.67 12.73
CA SER A 20 -36.41 1.99 12.42
C SER A 20 -37.64 2.88 12.69
N ARG A 21 -38.08 3.59 11.64
CA ARG A 21 -39.48 3.61 11.14
C ARG A 21 -39.75 4.80 10.20
N ARG A 22 -40.26 4.44 9.01
CA ARG A 22 -41.10 5.19 8.04
C ARG A 22 -40.42 6.02 6.95
N VAL A 23 -40.20 5.37 5.80
CA VAL A 23 -40.78 5.83 4.52
C VAL A 23 -41.37 4.61 3.80
N VAL A 24 -42.69 4.43 3.88
CA VAL A 24 -43.42 3.44 3.06
C VAL A 24 -44.18 4.20 2.00
N ALA A 25 -43.81 4.03 0.73
CA ALA A 25 -44.67 4.37 -0.40
C ALA A 25 -45.25 3.08 -1.00
N VAL A 26 -46.58 3.02 -0.97
CA VAL A 26 -47.45 1.90 -1.38
C VAL A 26 -47.54 1.82 -2.91
N LEU A 27 -47.48 0.61 -3.48
CA LEU A 27 -48.36 0.17 -4.58
C LEU A 27 -48.36 -1.36 -4.71
N GLY A 28 -49.55 -1.92 -4.83
CA GLY A 28 -49.87 -3.31 -4.54
C GLY A 28 -49.97 -4.27 -5.74
N ALA A 29 -49.60 -5.51 -5.43
CA ALA A 29 -50.23 -6.80 -5.75
C ALA A 29 -50.46 -7.23 -7.22
N LEU A 30 -49.93 -8.41 -7.56
CA LEU A 30 -50.72 -9.66 -7.60
C LEU A 30 -49.81 -10.91 -7.68
N LEU A 31 -50.06 -11.90 -6.81
CA LEU A 31 -49.47 -13.24 -6.86
C LEU A 31 -50.18 -14.13 -7.89
N LEU A 32 -49.40 -14.97 -8.58
CA LEU A 32 -49.85 -16.28 -9.06
C LEU A 32 -48.75 -17.31 -8.82
N THR A 33 -49.08 -18.29 -8.00
CA THR A 33 -48.26 -19.44 -7.60
C THR A 33 -48.15 -20.47 -8.72
N LEU A 34 -46.94 -20.97 -9.00
CA LEU A 34 -46.72 -22.25 -9.64
C LEU A 34 -45.51 -22.94 -8.99
N THR A 35 -45.79 -24.11 -8.42
CA THR A 35 -44.88 -25.02 -7.74
C THR A 35 -43.98 -25.74 -8.73
N ALA A 36 -42.66 -25.76 -8.49
CA ALA A 36 -41.75 -26.75 -9.05
C ALA A 36 -40.74 -27.20 -7.97
N ALA A 37 -40.53 -28.51 -7.90
CA ALA A 37 -39.74 -29.24 -6.91
C ALA A 37 -38.22 -28.94 -7.01
N PRO A 38 -37.43 -29.21 -5.95
CA PRO A 38 -36.05 -28.72 -5.86
C PRO A 38 -35.13 -29.56 -6.75
N ALA A 39 -34.49 -28.90 -7.71
CA ALA A 39 -33.26 -29.43 -8.29
C ALA A 39 -32.13 -29.14 -7.29
N ALA A 40 -31.41 -30.18 -6.90
CA ALA A 40 -30.21 -30.07 -6.09
C ALA A 40 -29.25 -29.06 -6.75
N VAL A 41 -29.08 -27.90 -6.12
CA VAL A 41 -28.06 -26.94 -6.49
C VAL A 41 -26.76 -27.53 -5.99
N ALA A 42 -25.99 -28.10 -6.91
CA ALA A 42 -24.57 -28.31 -6.70
C ALA A 42 -23.99 -26.97 -6.25
N GLN A 43 -23.41 -26.99 -5.06
CA GLN A 43 -22.55 -25.95 -4.52
C GLN A 43 -21.49 -25.68 -5.59
N GLN A 44 -21.75 -24.69 -6.44
CA GLN A 44 -20.75 -24.22 -7.38
C GLN A 44 -19.72 -23.55 -6.50
N ASP A 45 -18.57 -24.21 -6.38
CA ASP A 45 -17.31 -23.61 -5.97
C ASP A 45 -17.29 -22.18 -6.53
N THR A 46 -17.46 -21.20 -5.64
CA THR A 46 -17.15 -19.82 -5.96
C THR A 46 -15.69 -19.84 -6.35
N PRO A 47 -15.33 -19.53 -7.61
CA PRO A 47 -13.94 -19.30 -7.90
C PRO A 47 -13.61 -17.99 -7.19
N LEU A 48 -13.05 -18.06 -5.99
CA LEU A 48 -12.11 -17.07 -5.42
C LEU A 48 -10.82 -17.08 -6.27
N GLY A 49 -11.03 -16.97 -7.58
CA GLY A 49 -10.09 -16.98 -8.66
C GLY A 49 -10.38 -15.74 -9.49
N ARG A 50 -10.10 -14.58 -8.90
CA ARG A 50 -9.52 -13.50 -9.68
C ARG A 50 -8.02 -13.56 -9.46
N GLU A 51 -7.34 -13.63 -10.60
CA GLU A 51 -5.91 -13.65 -10.82
C GLU A 51 -5.15 -12.73 -9.84
N PRO A 52 -3.93 -13.06 -9.38
CA PRO A 52 -2.98 -12.10 -8.80
C PRO A 52 -2.54 -10.99 -9.78
N ASP A 53 -3.21 -10.86 -10.93
CA ASP A 53 -2.75 -10.18 -12.13
C ASP A 53 -3.76 -9.16 -12.68
N GLU A 54 -4.70 -8.65 -11.88
CA GLU A 54 -5.31 -7.33 -12.17
C GLU A 54 -4.31 -6.18 -11.92
N ARG A 55 -3.04 -6.38 -12.32
CA ARG A 55 -2.09 -5.30 -12.61
C ARG A 55 -2.74 -4.50 -13.73
N GLY A 56 -3.18 -3.28 -13.41
CA GLY A 56 -4.07 -2.49 -14.25
C GLY A 56 -3.65 -2.51 -15.72
N HIS A 57 -4.56 -2.93 -16.60
CA HIS A 57 -4.34 -2.81 -18.04
C HIS A 57 -4.22 -1.33 -18.43
N TRP A 58 -3.07 -1.03 -19.03
CA TRP A 58 -2.56 0.19 -19.67
C TRP A 58 -3.47 1.43 -19.80
N ASN A 59 -2.97 2.55 -19.26
CA ASN A 59 -3.32 3.91 -19.68
C ASN A 59 -2.19 4.45 -20.59
N ASN A 60 -2.52 4.88 -21.82
CA ASN A 60 -1.55 5.29 -22.86
C ASN A 60 -0.88 6.65 -22.64
N THR A 61 -1.08 7.27 -21.47
CA THR A 61 -0.55 8.61 -21.21
C THR A 61 0.91 8.51 -20.74
N VAL A 62 1.83 9.26 -21.37
CA VAL A 62 3.17 9.50 -20.82
C VAL A 62 2.96 10.24 -19.50
N GLY A 63 3.14 9.56 -18.38
CA GLY A 63 2.84 10.15 -17.09
C GLY A 63 3.88 11.21 -16.71
N LYS A 64 3.49 12.12 -15.82
CA LYS A 64 4.35 13.22 -15.35
C LYS A 64 5.59 12.66 -14.63
N PRO A 65 6.67 13.45 -14.50
CA PRO A 65 7.74 13.14 -13.56
C PRO A 65 7.15 12.87 -12.17
N VAL A 66 7.66 11.85 -11.49
CA VAL A 66 7.20 11.51 -10.15
C VAL A 66 7.83 12.49 -9.16
N GLU A 67 7.00 13.32 -8.55
CA GLU A 67 7.45 14.21 -7.47
C GLU A 67 7.66 13.40 -6.19
N GLN A 68 8.78 13.64 -5.50
CA GLN A 68 9.03 13.04 -4.20
C GLN A 68 7.97 13.54 -3.20
N PRO A 69 7.39 12.66 -2.37
CA PRO A 69 6.47 13.10 -1.34
C PRO A 69 7.18 14.07 -0.40
N ALA A 70 6.54 15.20 -0.12
CA ALA A 70 6.98 16.06 0.96
C ALA A 70 6.76 15.34 2.30
N PRO A 71 7.63 15.57 3.31
CA PRO A 71 7.40 15.11 4.67
C PRO A 71 5.99 15.47 5.14
N SER A 72 5.32 14.52 5.80
CA SER A 72 3.99 14.77 6.34
C SER A 72 4.09 15.85 7.44
N ARG A 73 2.96 16.53 7.68
CA ARG A 73 2.83 17.48 8.78
C ARG A 73 1.61 17.07 9.58
N LYS A 74 1.73 17.08 10.91
CA LYS A 74 0.57 16.90 11.80
C LYS A 74 -0.50 17.94 11.45
N LEU A 75 -1.66 17.46 11.02
CA LEU A 75 -2.80 18.30 10.64
C LEU A 75 -3.62 18.65 11.90
N PRO A 76 -4.16 19.87 12.01
CA PRO A 76 -5.03 20.23 13.13
C PRO A 76 -6.37 19.48 13.02
N ALA A 77 -6.92 18.97 14.11
CA ALA A 77 -8.19 18.24 14.11
C ALA A 77 -9.39 19.04 13.61
N GLN A 78 -9.45 20.34 13.93
CA GLN A 78 -10.53 21.21 13.50
C GLN A 78 -10.63 21.18 11.96
N PRO A 79 -11.77 20.76 11.39
CA PRO A 79 -11.94 20.69 9.96
C PRO A 79 -11.92 22.08 9.35
N ARG A 80 -11.39 22.17 8.13
CA ARG A 80 -11.56 23.37 7.31
C ARG A 80 -12.91 23.32 6.62
N ASN A 81 -13.43 24.49 6.26
CA ASN A 81 -14.58 24.60 5.39
C ASN A 81 -14.14 25.31 4.10
N ASP A 82 -13.47 24.55 3.23
CA ASP A 82 -12.85 25.05 2.01
C ASP A 82 -13.90 25.54 1.01
N GLU A 83 -13.53 26.51 0.18
CA GLU A 83 -14.36 26.94 -0.95
C GLU A 83 -14.36 25.88 -2.05
N ILE A 84 -15.52 25.27 -2.31
CA ILE A 84 -15.65 24.18 -3.28
C ILE A 84 -16.07 24.72 -4.64
N LEU A 85 -15.12 24.77 -5.58
CA LEU A 85 -15.33 25.27 -6.94
C LEU A 85 -15.92 24.20 -7.86
N ASP A 86 -16.73 24.64 -8.83
CA ASP A 86 -17.19 23.78 -9.92
C ASP A 86 -16.03 23.25 -10.75
N VAL A 87 -16.18 22.01 -11.21
CA VAL A 87 -15.25 21.37 -12.14
C VAL A 87 -15.92 21.22 -13.51
N PRO A 88 -15.15 21.09 -14.61
CA PRO A 88 -15.73 20.90 -15.94
C PRO A 88 -16.65 19.67 -16.01
N VAL A 89 -17.78 19.82 -16.69
CA VAL A 89 -18.70 18.71 -16.97
C VAL A 89 -17.99 17.69 -17.86
N ASP A 90 -17.93 16.45 -17.39
CA ASP A 90 -17.45 15.30 -18.17
C ASP A 90 -18.64 14.39 -18.51
N ASN A 91 -19.09 14.45 -19.76
CA ASN A 91 -20.19 13.61 -20.25
C ASN A 91 -19.77 12.14 -20.46
N ASN A 92 -18.48 11.82 -20.36
CA ASN A 92 -17.95 10.46 -20.50
C ASN A 92 -17.71 9.78 -19.13
N ASP A 93 -18.06 10.44 -18.02
CA ASP A 93 -17.96 9.85 -16.69
C ASP A 93 -18.72 8.51 -16.65
N ALA A 94 -17.99 7.44 -16.32
CA ALA A 94 -18.50 6.07 -16.34
C ALA A 94 -19.63 5.81 -15.34
N SER A 95 -19.87 6.69 -14.37
CA SER A 95 -21.01 6.59 -13.45
C SER A 95 -22.34 6.98 -14.12
N ILE A 96 -22.32 7.83 -15.16
CA ILE A 96 -23.53 8.40 -15.77
C ILE A 96 -24.45 7.30 -16.34
N PRO A 97 -23.97 6.34 -17.16
CA PRO A 97 -24.83 5.28 -17.70
C PRO A 97 -25.43 4.37 -16.62
N LEU A 98 -24.84 4.38 -15.41
CA LEU A 98 -25.25 3.57 -14.26
C LEU A 98 -26.25 4.30 -13.35
N ASN A 99 -26.64 5.53 -13.69
CA ASN A 99 -27.54 6.38 -12.90
C ASN A 99 -26.98 6.64 -11.49
N LEU A 100 -25.68 6.93 -11.43
CA LEU A 100 -24.92 7.26 -10.21
C LEU A 100 -24.33 8.66 -10.33
N ILE A 101 -24.06 9.31 -9.20
CA ILE A 101 -23.59 10.70 -9.16
C ILE A 101 -22.23 10.83 -9.87
N PRO A 102 -22.14 11.58 -10.99
CA PRO A 102 -20.86 11.82 -11.66
C PRO A 102 -19.99 12.77 -10.86
N TYR A 103 -18.67 12.66 -11.03
CA TYR A 103 -17.68 13.45 -10.28
C TYR A 103 -17.93 14.96 -10.41
N HIS A 104 -18.33 15.41 -11.59
CA HIS A 104 -18.58 16.84 -11.84
C HIS A 104 -19.79 17.41 -11.09
N GLU A 105 -20.66 16.56 -10.53
CA GLU A 105 -21.75 16.98 -9.65
C GLU A 105 -21.35 17.06 -8.17
N PHE A 106 -20.19 16.50 -7.77
CA PHE A 106 -19.75 16.53 -6.37
C PHE A 106 -19.65 17.95 -5.81
N PRO A 107 -19.04 18.94 -6.51
CA PRO A 107 -18.92 20.30 -5.98
C PRO A 107 -20.26 20.92 -5.59
N ALA A 108 -21.28 20.80 -6.45
CA ALA A 108 -22.60 21.39 -6.19
C ALA A 108 -23.30 20.73 -5.00
N ARG A 109 -23.18 19.40 -4.86
CA ARG A 109 -23.77 18.65 -3.74
C ARG A 109 -23.06 18.96 -2.42
N LEU A 110 -21.73 19.05 -2.44
CA LEU A 110 -20.94 19.39 -1.26
C LEU A 110 -21.22 20.82 -0.79
N ARG A 111 -21.34 21.79 -1.70
CA ARG A 111 -21.77 23.15 -1.33
C ARG A 111 -23.16 23.19 -0.72
N ALA A 112 -24.10 22.39 -1.22
CA ALA A 112 -25.43 22.29 -0.61
C ALA A 112 -25.37 21.72 0.82
N LEU A 113 -24.45 20.78 1.10
CA LEU A 113 -24.23 20.30 2.47
C LEU A 113 -23.59 21.37 3.37
N GLN A 114 -22.71 22.22 2.82
CA GLN A 114 -22.09 23.35 3.55
C GLN A 114 -23.09 24.44 3.98
N ASP A 115 -24.34 24.41 3.51
CA ASP A 115 -25.40 25.29 4.03
C ASP A 115 -25.79 24.94 5.48
N SER A 116 -25.48 23.72 5.95
CA SER A 116 -25.62 23.28 7.34
C SER A 116 -24.39 23.67 8.16
N ASP A 117 -24.59 24.19 9.37
CA ASP A 117 -23.50 24.47 10.32
C ASP A 117 -22.88 23.20 10.93
N ARG A 118 -23.48 22.03 10.64
CA ARG A 118 -23.02 20.71 11.07
C ARG A 118 -22.05 20.04 10.11
N ILE A 119 -21.89 20.57 8.88
CA ILE A 119 -21.02 19.98 7.85
C ILE A 119 -19.89 20.95 7.48
N SER A 120 -18.66 20.46 7.56
CA SER A 120 -17.48 21.08 6.96
C SER A 120 -17.00 20.26 5.78
N VAL A 121 -16.52 20.90 4.70
CA VAL A 121 -15.95 20.19 3.54
C VAL A 121 -14.52 20.65 3.28
N GLU A 122 -13.63 19.68 3.08
CA GLU A 122 -12.21 19.91 2.80
C GLU A 122 -11.80 19.31 1.45
N ILE A 123 -10.88 19.98 0.78
CA ILE A 123 -10.06 19.36 -0.26
C ILE A 123 -8.81 18.83 0.45
N ILE A 124 -8.74 17.51 0.61
CA ILE A 124 -7.69 16.82 1.38
C ILE A 124 -6.47 16.44 0.53
N GLY A 125 -6.59 16.53 -0.79
CA GLY A 125 -5.52 16.20 -1.71
C GLY A 125 -5.97 16.29 -3.16
N LYS A 126 -5.07 15.90 -4.06
CA LYS A 126 -5.35 15.78 -5.48
C LYS A 126 -4.90 14.44 -6.02
N SER A 127 -5.67 13.92 -6.98
CA SER A 127 -5.33 12.71 -7.71
C SER A 127 -4.20 12.95 -8.70
N THR A 128 -3.70 11.87 -9.27
CA THR A 128 -2.67 11.89 -10.32
C THR A 128 -3.08 12.69 -11.59
N GLN A 129 -4.38 12.80 -11.90
CA GLN A 129 -4.93 13.70 -12.95
C GLN A 129 -5.41 15.06 -12.42
N ASP A 130 -4.97 15.49 -11.24
CA ASP A 130 -5.28 16.80 -10.63
C ASP A 130 -6.76 16.98 -10.21
N ARG A 131 -7.52 15.89 -10.04
CA ARG A 131 -8.88 15.96 -9.47
C ARG A 131 -8.81 16.09 -7.95
N ASN A 132 -9.64 16.96 -7.38
CA ASN A 132 -9.74 17.12 -5.94
C ASN A 132 -10.26 15.83 -5.27
N LEU A 133 -9.63 15.44 -4.17
CA LEU A 133 -10.16 14.48 -3.21
C LEU A 133 -10.92 15.28 -2.14
N TYR A 134 -12.21 15.01 -2.01
CA TYR A 134 -13.09 15.70 -1.08
C TYR A 134 -13.34 14.84 0.16
N MET A 135 -13.36 15.50 1.32
CA MET A 135 -13.82 14.92 2.58
C MET A 135 -14.89 15.82 3.19
N ALA A 136 -15.98 15.24 3.65
CA ALA A 136 -16.99 15.93 4.45
C ALA A 136 -16.84 15.50 5.92
N VAL A 137 -16.95 16.45 6.85
CA VAL A 137 -16.87 16.21 8.29
C VAL A 137 -18.19 16.65 8.90
N ALA A 138 -18.93 15.71 9.49
CA ALA A 138 -20.21 15.95 10.15
C ALA A 138 -20.06 15.88 11.67
N THR A 139 -20.43 16.96 12.36
CA THR A 139 -20.48 17.04 13.83
C THR A 139 -21.32 18.25 14.24
N SER A 140 -21.93 18.25 15.42
CA SER A 140 -22.56 19.48 15.90
C SER A 140 -21.49 20.56 16.17
N PRO A 141 -21.80 21.85 15.95
CA PRO A 141 -20.79 22.91 15.98
C PRO A 141 -19.96 22.93 17.27
N MET A 142 -18.64 23.00 17.14
CA MET A 142 -17.71 23.19 18.24
C MET A 142 -16.95 24.50 18.07
N SER A 143 -16.81 25.25 19.16
CA SER A 143 -15.97 26.45 19.24
C SER A 143 -14.48 26.11 19.14
N ASP A 144 -13.64 27.11 18.84
CA ASP A 144 -12.18 26.92 18.78
C ASP A 144 -11.60 26.36 20.10
N THR A 145 -12.21 26.68 21.25
CA THR A 145 -11.80 26.14 22.55
C THR A 145 -12.18 24.67 22.69
N GLU A 146 -13.37 24.27 22.23
CA GLU A 146 -13.78 22.87 22.22
C GLU A 146 -12.92 22.04 21.27
N TRP A 147 -12.58 22.55 20.08
CA TRP A 147 -11.64 21.89 19.17
C TRP A 147 -10.22 21.77 19.76
N THR A 148 -9.76 22.79 20.48
CA THR A 148 -8.45 22.75 21.17
C THR A 148 -8.44 21.66 22.24
N GLU A 149 -9.50 21.57 23.04
CA GLU A 149 -9.61 20.52 24.07
C GLU A 149 -9.80 19.13 23.45
N TRP A 150 -10.57 19.04 22.37
CA TRP A 150 -10.74 17.82 21.58
C TRP A 150 -9.39 17.28 21.09
N GLN A 151 -8.57 18.16 20.50
CA GLN A 151 -7.23 17.81 20.03
C GLN A 151 -6.33 17.41 21.21
N ARG A 152 -6.38 18.14 22.33
CA ARG A 152 -5.56 17.84 23.51
C ARG A 152 -5.84 16.43 24.04
N LEU A 153 -7.12 16.04 24.14
CA LEU A 153 -7.50 14.69 24.53
C LEU A 153 -7.15 13.67 23.45
N SER A 154 -7.33 14.00 22.17
CA SER A 154 -6.94 13.11 21.07
C SER A 154 -5.45 12.79 21.09
N ASP A 155 -4.60 13.80 21.27
CA ASP A 155 -3.14 13.68 21.35
C ASP A 155 -2.72 12.92 22.62
N LEU A 156 -3.37 13.18 23.76
CA LEU A 156 -3.08 12.48 25.01
C LEU A 156 -3.16 10.96 24.87
N ARG A 157 -4.07 10.43 24.05
CA ARG A 157 -4.22 8.98 23.81
C ARG A 157 -2.93 8.32 23.36
N THR A 158 -2.10 9.02 22.59
CA THR A 158 -0.84 8.50 22.03
C THR A 158 0.38 9.06 22.75
N ASP A 159 0.35 10.33 23.13
CA ASP A 159 1.49 11.03 23.75
C ASP A 159 1.75 10.57 25.19
N ASP A 160 0.70 10.17 25.93
CA ASP A 160 0.79 9.61 27.29
C ASP A 160 -0.43 8.69 27.56
N PRO A 161 -0.37 7.42 27.09
CA PRO A 161 -1.51 6.51 27.20
C PRO A 161 -1.96 6.23 28.63
N ASP A 162 -1.05 6.23 29.61
CA ASP A 162 -1.39 6.05 31.03
C ASP A 162 -2.21 7.24 31.56
N ALA A 163 -1.78 8.47 31.22
CA ALA A 163 -2.56 9.66 31.56
C ALA A 163 -3.90 9.71 30.82
N ALA A 164 -3.97 9.19 29.58
CA ALA A 164 -5.21 9.08 28.84
C ALA A 164 -6.19 8.11 29.51
N VAL A 165 -5.74 6.94 29.96
CA VAL A 165 -6.55 5.99 30.73
C VAL A 165 -7.04 6.63 32.03
N ALA A 166 -6.15 7.30 32.79
CA ALA A 166 -6.55 7.99 34.01
C ALA A 166 -7.57 9.11 33.76
N ALA A 167 -7.43 9.86 32.65
CA ALA A 167 -8.36 10.89 32.25
C ALA A 167 -9.73 10.31 31.84
N PHE A 168 -9.74 9.15 31.16
CA PHE A 168 -10.96 8.40 30.84
C PHE A 168 -11.69 7.94 32.11
N GLU A 169 -10.99 7.32 33.05
CA GLU A 169 -11.57 6.91 34.34
C GLU A 169 -12.11 8.09 35.17
N ALA A 170 -11.50 9.27 35.03
CA ALA A 170 -11.92 10.50 35.68
C ALA A 170 -13.08 11.22 34.97
N GLY A 171 -13.55 10.72 33.82
CA GLY A 171 -14.66 11.30 33.05
C GLY A 171 -14.27 12.47 32.14
N ALA A 172 -12.99 12.68 31.86
CA ALA A 172 -12.54 13.77 30.96
C ALA A 172 -13.04 13.56 29.51
N TYR A 173 -13.28 12.30 29.12
CA TYR A 173 -13.79 11.94 27.79
C TYR A 173 -15.33 11.91 27.72
N ASP A 174 -16.06 12.19 28.81
CA ASP A 174 -17.53 12.07 28.84
C ASP A 174 -18.21 12.93 27.75
N ASN A 175 -17.65 14.11 27.44
CA ASN A 175 -18.13 15.02 26.39
C ASN A 175 -17.15 15.09 25.20
N TRP A 176 -16.19 14.18 25.11
CA TRP A 176 -15.26 14.15 23.98
C TRP A 176 -15.92 13.44 22.81
N LYS A 177 -16.11 14.17 21.71
CA LYS A 177 -16.79 13.63 20.54
C LYS A 177 -15.93 12.59 19.84
N THR A 178 -16.37 11.35 19.72
CA THR A 178 -15.47 10.31 19.20
C THR A 178 -15.27 10.42 17.68
N PRO A 179 -14.03 10.28 17.17
CA PRO A 179 -13.73 10.35 15.74
C PRO A 179 -14.07 9.04 15.03
N LEU A 180 -14.75 9.15 13.89
CA LEU A 180 -15.10 8.05 12.99
C LEU A 180 -14.65 8.39 11.57
N LEU A 181 -14.23 7.38 10.81
CA LEU A 181 -13.80 7.56 9.43
C LEU A 181 -14.54 6.59 8.50
N ALA A 182 -14.99 7.10 7.36
CA ALA A 182 -15.50 6.28 6.28
C ALA A 182 -14.80 6.64 4.97
N ASN A 183 -14.37 5.62 4.24
CA ASN A 183 -13.71 5.74 2.95
C ASN A 183 -14.58 5.13 1.85
N ASN A 184 -14.65 5.82 0.71
CA ASN A 184 -15.46 5.38 -0.42
C ASN A 184 -14.65 5.40 -1.71
N ASN A 185 -14.99 4.46 -2.60
CA ASN A 185 -14.56 4.50 -4.00
C ASN A 185 -13.02 4.57 -4.14
N ILE A 186 -12.34 3.80 -3.29
CA ILE A 186 -10.91 3.50 -3.40
C ILE A 186 -10.61 2.75 -4.69
N HIS A 187 -11.49 1.82 -5.08
CA HIS A 187 -11.54 1.30 -6.43
C HIS A 187 -12.50 2.13 -7.26
N GLY A 188 -12.01 2.70 -8.35
CA GLY A 188 -12.77 3.68 -9.12
C GLY A 188 -14.07 3.12 -9.71
N ASN A 189 -14.11 1.84 -10.06
CA ASN A 189 -15.27 1.17 -10.67
C ASN A 189 -16.29 0.58 -9.67
N GLU A 190 -16.24 1.04 -8.42
CA GLU A 190 -17.10 0.67 -7.29
C GLU A 190 -17.67 1.98 -6.71
N TRP A 191 -18.85 2.40 -7.18
CA TRP A 191 -19.30 3.80 -7.05
C TRP A 191 -20.25 4.02 -5.87
N GLU A 192 -21.02 2.99 -5.49
CA GLU A 192 -22.23 3.11 -4.69
C GLU A 192 -21.99 3.49 -3.23
N GLY A 193 -20.78 3.24 -2.71
CA GLY A 193 -20.35 3.77 -1.41
C GLY A 193 -20.46 5.30 -1.35
N THR A 194 -20.00 5.99 -2.40
CA THR A 194 -20.08 7.47 -2.50
C THR A 194 -21.51 7.96 -2.52
N ASP A 195 -22.39 7.33 -3.30
CA ASP A 195 -23.78 7.74 -3.41
C ASP A 195 -24.55 7.46 -2.10
N GLY A 196 -24.22 6.36 -1.41
CA GLY A 196 -24.70 6.07 -0.06
C GLY A 196 -24.23 7.11 0.95
N ALA A 197 -22.96 7.50 0.90
CA ALA A 197 -22.38 8.53 1.74
C ALA A 197 -23.08 9.88 1.57
N PHE A 198 -23.40 10.31 0.34
CA PHE A 198 -24.18 11.53 0.11
C PHE A 198 -25.58 11.46 0.73
N GLN A 199 -26.25 10.30 0.70
CA GLN A 199 -27.55 10.14 1.35
C GLN A 199 -27.47 10.23 2.88
N VAL A 200 -26.42 9.66 3.48
CA VAL A 200 -26.20 9.74 4.93
C VAL A 200 -25.85 11.17 5.33
N LEU A 201 -24.93 11.82 4.62
CA LEU A 201 -24.54 13.21 4.88
C LEU A 201 -25.72 14.19 4.75
N ASP A 202 -26.63 13.97 3.80
CA ASP A 202 -27.86 14.78 3.68
C ASP A 202 -28.75 14.67 4.93
N VAL A 203 -28.89 13.45 5.48
CA VAL A 203 -29.63 13.23 6.75
C VAL A 203 -28.92 13.93 7.91
N LEU A 204 -27.60 13.76 8.05
CA LEU A 204 -26.82 14.40 9.11
C LEU A 204 -26.86 15.93 9.04
N ALA A 205 -26.85 16.49 7.83
CA ALA A 205 -26.89 17.93 7.61
C ALA A 205 -28.26 18.54 7.96
N ASN A 206 -29.35 17.85 7.63
CA ASN A 206 -30.68 18.47 7.52
C ASN A 206 -31.75 17.90 8.46
N SER A 207 -31.51 16.78 9.15
CA SER A 207 -32.49 16.17 10.04
C SER A 207 -32.51 16.83 11.42
N ASP A 208 -33.71 17.05 11.96
CA ASP A 208 -33.96 17.51 13.34
C ASP A 208 -34.46 16.37 14.26
N GLU A 209 -34.44 15.12 13.79
CA GLU A 209 -34.76 13.96 14.62
C GLU A 209 -33.75 13.87 15.78
N GLU A 210 -34.26 13.58 16.99
CA GLU A 210 -33.49 13.60 18.25
C GLU A 210 -32.26 12.69 18.15
N GLU A 211 -32.42 11.51 17.55
CA GLU A 211 -31.35 10.55 17.38
C GLU A 211 -30.19 11.04 16.48
N VAL A 212 -30.48 11.88 15.47
CA VAL A 212 -29.44 12.45 14.59
C VAL A 212 -28.70 13.58 15.29
N VAL A 213 -29.41 14.42 16.05
CA VAL A 213 -28.79 15.49 16.83
C VAL A 213 -27.89 14.91 17.92
N GLU A 214 -28.37 13.90 18.66
CA GLU A 214 -27.58 13.20 19.66
C GLU A 214 -26.32 12.56 19.05
N LEU A 215 -26.45 11.89 17.90
CA LEU A 215 -25.29 11.32 17.19
C LEU A 215 -24.22 12.37 16.87
N LEU A 216 -24.62 13.57 16.42
CA LEU A 216 -23.69 14.65 16.08
C LEU A 216 -23.13 15.39 17.30
N ASP A 217 -23.82 15.32 18.43
CA ASP A 217 -23.31 15.81 19.72
C ASP A 217 -22.25 14.88 20.32
N GLU A 218 -22.27 13.59 19.98
CA GLU A 218 -21.35 12.58 20.51
C GLU A 218 -20.18 12.22 19.57
N HIS A 219 -20.24 12.60 18.29
CA HIS A 219 -19.28 12.13 17.28
C HIS A 219 -18.74 13.21 16.34
N VAL A 220 -17.53 12.97 15.84
CA VAL A 220 -16.92 13.65 14.68
C VAL A 220 -16.82 12.62 13.56
N ILE A 221 -17.64 12.77 12.51
CA ILE A 221 -17.78 11.78 11.44
C ILE A 221 -17.10 12.29 10.18
N ALA A 222 -15.91 11.78 9.86
CA ALA A 222 -15.17 12.12 8.66
C ALA A 222 -15.49 11.13 7.52
N VAL A 223 -15.83 11.65 6.33
CA VAL A 223 -16.26 10.86 5.18
C VAL A 223 -15.49 11.27 3.93
N VAL A 224 -14.57 10.43 3.48
CA VAL A 224 -13.87 10.60 2.19
C VAL A 224 -14.83 10.24 1.06
N ILE A 225 -15.21 11.21 0.25
CA ILE A 225 -16.28 11.07 -0.75
C ILE A 225 -15.88 10.12 -1.89
N SER A 226 -14.65 10.28 -2.39
CA SER A 226 -14.05 9.42 -3.40
C SER A 226 -12.54 9.51 -3.27
N MET A 227 -11.91 8.40 -2.88
CA MET A 227 -10.46 8.30 -2.78
C MET A 227 -9.79 8.21 -4.15
N ASN A 228 -10.44 7.56 -5.13
CA ASN A 228 -9.90 7.39 -6.48
C ASN A 228 -10.82 8.02 -7.55
N PRO A 229 -10.89 9.36 -7.61
CA PRO A 229 -11.75 10.06 -8.57
C PRO A 229 -11.30 9.84 -10.03
N ASP A 230 -10.03 9.52 -10.27
CA ASP A 230 -9.52 9.23 -11.61
C ASP A 230 -10.03 7.88 -12.13
N GLY A 231 -9.93 6.84 -11.31
CA GLY A 231 -10.53 5.55 -11.60
C GLY A 231 -12.04 5.65 -11.74
N ARG A 232 -12.69 6.47 -10.90
CA ARG A 232 -14.15 6.71 -10.91
C ARG A 232 -14.66 7.18 -12.26
N VAL A 233 -14.09 8.28 -12.73
CA VAL A 233 -14.50 8.90 -14.00
C VAL A 233 -14.24 7.95 -15.17
N ASN A 234 -13.12 7.22 -15.13
CA ASN A 234 -12.74 6.29 -16.19
C ASN A 234 -13.41 4.91 -16.09
N GLY A 235 -14.11 4.60 -15.00
CA GLY A 235 -14.74 3.30 -14.75
C GLY A 235 -13.77 2.14 -14.62
N VAL A 236 -12.57 2.40 -14.10
CA VAL A 236 -11.52 1.40 -13.86
C VAL A 236 -11.21 1.28 -12.36
N ARG A 237 -10.71 0.12 -11.94
CA ARG A 237 -10.39 -0.17 -10.54
C ARG A 237 -9.24 0.71 -10.04
N ALA A 238 -8.15 0.71 -10.80
CA ALA A 238 -6.91 1.41 -10.48
C ALA A 238 -7.03 2.95 -10.60
N ASN A 239 -6.08 3.68 -10.02
CA ASN A 239 -5.93 5.12 -10.29
C ASN A 239 -5.36 5.38 -11.70
N SER A 240 -5.11 6.64 -12.07
CA SER A 240 -4.65 6.95 -13.44
C SER A 240 -3.23 6.49 -13.76
N GLU A 241 -2.41 6.29 -12.72
CA GLU A 241 -1.08 5.67 -12.80
C GLU A 241 -1.17 4.14 -12.80
N GLY A 242 -2.35 3.54 -12.74
CA GLY A 242 -2.57 2.10 -12.89
C GLY A 242 -2.32 1.27 -11.62
N PHE A 243 -2.28 1.92 -10.46
CA PHE A 243 -2.14 1.25 -9.16
C PHE A 243 -3.50 0.86 -8.60
N ASP A 244 -3.60 -0.35 -8.08
CA ASP A 244 -4.62 -0.67 -7.07
C ASP A 244 -4.20 0.03 -5.77
N VAL A 245 -4.86 1.14 -5.45
CA VAL A 245 -4.54 1.95 -4.28
C VAL A 245 -4.87 1.25 -2.96
N ASN A 246 -5.72 0.21 -2.98
CA ASN A 246 -5.94 -0.66 -1.82
C ASN A 246 -4.83 -1.74 -1.71
N ARG A 247 -3.65 -1.49 -2.27
CA ARG A 247 -2.44 -2.33 -2.13
C ARG A 247 -1.21 -1.48 -1.79
N ASP A 248 -1.40 -0.20 -1.50
CA ASP A 248 -0.35 0.80 -1.41
C ASP A 248 -0.29 1.48 -0.03
N PHE A 249 -1.11 1.13 0.97
CA PHE A 249 -1.15 1.86 2.25
C PHE A 249 0.15 1.86 3.07
N VAL A 250 1.01 0.86 2.88
CA VAL A 250 2.35 0.86 3.50
C VAL A 250 3.48 1.06 2.49
N THR A 251 3.18 1.30 1.22
CA THR A 251 4.19 1.74 0.22
C THR A 251 4.07 3.25 -0.01
N GLN A 252 2.83 3.74 -0.05
CA GLN A 252 2.41 5.13 -0.13
C GLN A 252 3.03 5.84 -1.32
N SER A 253 3.11 5.11 -2.44
CA SER A 253 3.61 5.63 -3.70
C SER A 253 2.61 6.63 -4.30
N GLN A 254 1.31 6.42 -4.10
CA GLN A 254 0.27 7.23 -4.74
C GLN A 254 -0.16 8.42 -3.87
N PRO A 255 -0.44 9.60 -4.48
CA PRO A 255 -0.87 10.78 -3.74
C PRO A 255 -2.23 10.59 -3.06
N GLU A 256 -3.13 9.80 -3.66
CA GLU A 256 -4.45 9.50 -3.10
C GLU A 256 -4.33 8.77 -1.75
N VAL A 257 -3.39 7.81 -1.66
CA VAL A 257 -3.12 7.04 -0.42
C VAL A 257 -2.56 7.94 0.66
N ARG A 258 -1.57 8.79 0.34
CA ARG A 258 -0.99 9.74 1.31
C ARG A 258 -2.05 10.70 1.87
N ALA A 259 -2.96 11.19 1.03
CA ALA A 259 -4.02 12.10 1.47
C ALA A 259 -4.98 11.44 2.48
N VAL A 260 -5.38 10.18 2.25
CA VAL A 260 -6.27 9.44 3.16
C VAL A 260 -5.54 8.98 4.42
N ARG A 261 -4.30 8.52 4.30
CA ARG A 261 -3.40 8.22 5.43
C ARG A 261 -3.32 9.40 6.40
N ASP A 262 -3.09 10.61 5.88
CA ASP A 262 -3.00 11.81 6.71
C ASP A 262 -4.28 12.10 7.49
N GLN A 263 -5.46 11.76 6.94
CA GLN A 263 -6.73 11.92 7.66
C GLN A 263 -6.93 10.82 8.71
N LEU A 264 -6.50 9.60 8.42
CA LEU A 264 -6.52 8.50 9.39
C LEU A 264 -5.64 8.81 10.60
N ILE A 265 -4.43 9.33 10.38
CA ILE A 265 -3.54 9.79 11.46
C ILE A 265 -4.15 10.99 12.20
N ARG A 266 -4.64 12.00 11.47
CA ARG A 266 -5.23 13.22 12.04
C ARG A 266 -6.39 12.93 12.99
N TYR A 267 -7.32 12.08 12.59
CA TYR A 267 -8.51 11.78 13.39
C TYR A 267 -8.29 10.59 14.33
N ASN A 268 -7.36 9.68 14.02
CA ASN A 268 -7.05 8.46 14.76
C ASN A 268 -8.34 7.77 15.26
N PRO A 269 -9.21 7.33 14.31
CA PRO A 269 -10.62 7.05 14.55
C PRO A 269 -10.84 5.80 15.42
N LEU A 270 -12.01 5.71 16.06
CA LEU A 270 -12.41 4.49 16.77
C LEU A 270 -12.87 3.40 15.80
N THR A 271 -13.58 3.78 14.73
CA THR A 271 -13.97 2.86 13.65
C THR A 271 -13.63 3.42 12.29
N MET A 272 -13.28 2.51 11.37
CA MET A 272 -13.02 2.81 9.97
C MET A 272 -13.79 1.83 9.09
N ILE A 273 -14.60 2.35 8.16
CA ILE A 273 -15.26 1.53 7.14
C ILE A 273 -14.76 1.88 5.74
N ASP A 274 -14.39 0.89 4.94
CA ASP A 274 -14.01 1.03 3.53
C ASP A 274 -15.06 0.34 2.65
N LEU A 275 -15.74 1.11 1.80
CA LEU A 275 -16.83 0.58 0.97
C LEU A 275 -16.35 0.22 -0.44
N HIS A 276 -16.60 -1.04 -0.81
CA HIS A 276 -16.15 -1.73 -2.02
C HIS A 276 -17.29 -2.43 -2.79
N GLY A 277 -16.95 -3.02 -3.93
CA GLY A 277 -17.78 -3.98 -4.68
C GLY A 277 -16.98 -4.80 -5.72
N TYR A 278 -17.44 -5.92 -6.27
CA TYR A 278 -18.72 -6.54 -6.05
C TYR A 278 -18.54 -8.04 -5.81
N VAL A 279 -19.27 -8.53 -4.82
CA VAL A 279 -19.34 -9.94 -4.42
C VAL A 279 -20.73 -10.53 -4.73
N THR A 280 -20.93 -11.81 -4.41
CA THR A 280 -22.19 -12.52 -4.70
C THR A 280 -23.32 -12.09 -3.78
N CYS A 281 -23.04 -11.96 -2.48
CA CYS A 281 -23.88 -11.34 -1.46
C CYS A 281 -22.99 -10.43 -0.61
N THR A 282 -23.57 -9.42 0.05
CA THR A 282 -22.83 -8.44 0.86
C THR A 282 -21.88 -9.16 1.81
N LEU A 283 -20.61 -8.76 1.79
CA LEU A 283 -19.58 -9.25 2.71
C LEU A 283 -19.17 -8.11 3.64
N ILE A 284 -19.08 -8.40 4.93
CA ILE A 284 -18.64 -7.46 5.96
C ILE A 284 -17.62 -8.19 6.84
N GLU A 285 -16.39 -7.67 6.88
CA GLU A 285 -15.33 -8.17 7.77
C GLU A 285 -15.77 -8.17 9.24
N PRO A 286 -15.27 -9.09 10.09
CA PRO A 286 -13.87 -9.57 10.12
C PRO A 286 -13.51 -10.70 9.15
N THR A 287 -12.21 -10.82 8.87
CA THR A 287 -11.53 -11.72 7.93
C THR A 287 -11.45 -13.18 8.38
N THR A 288 -11.05 -14.07 7.48
CA THR A 288 -10.53 -15.40 7.84
C THR A 288 -9.08 -15.30 8.31
N GLY A 289 -8.57 -16.31 9.02
CA GLY A 289 -7.12 -16.46 9.16
C GLY A 289 -6.45 -16.75 7.80
N PRO A 290 -5.15 -16.46 7.62
CA PRO A 290 -4.19 -16.00 8.63
C PRO A 290 -4.28 -14.52 9.03
N HIS A 291 -3.92 -14.26 10.29
CA HIS A 291 -4.03 -12.95 10.93
C HIS A 291 -2.68 -12.26 11.08
N GLY A 292 -2.60 -10.97 10.71
CA GLY A 292 -1.36 -10.20 10.76
C GLY A 292 -0.78 -10.09 12.17
N GLU A 293 0.54 -10.13 12.27
CA GLU A 293 1.25 -10.32 13.55
C GLU A 293 1.27 -9.08 14.44
N ALA A 294 1.06 -7.89 13.88
CA ALA A 294 1.17 -6.63 14.61
C ALA A 294 -0.13 -6.18 15.32
N TYR A 295 -1.25 -6.87 15.09
CA TYR A 295 -2.56 -6.44 15.59
C TYR A 295 -2.83 -6.96 17.02
N GLU A 296 -3.40 -6.12 17.88
CA GLU A 296 -3.94 -6.51 19.20
C GLU A 296 -5.33 -7.15 19.02
N TYR A 297 -5.37 -8.39 18.49
CA TYR A 297 -6.63 -9.05 18.10
C TYR A 297 -7.62 -9.23 19.23
N ASP A 298 -7.17 -9.49 20.47
CA ASP A 298 -8.06 -9.69 21.61
C ASP A 298 -8.97 -8.47 21.86
N LEU A 299 -8.47 -7.27 21.56
CA LEU A 299 -9.18 -6.00 21.68
C LEU A 299 -9.95 -5.66 20.40
N TYR A 300 -9.36 -5.88 19.23
CA TYR A 300 -10.02 -5.61 17.94
C TYR A 300 -11.24 -6.50 17.70
N ILE A 301 -11.08 -7.83 17.79
CA ILE A 301 -12.06 -8.78 17.24
C ILE A 301 -13.40 -8.72 17.96
N ARG A 302 -13.40 -8.45 19.27
CA ARG A 302 -14.62 -8.34 20.08
C ARG A 302 -15.49 -7.19 19.58
N GLN A 303 -14.87 -6.09 19.17
CA GLN A 303 -15.57 -4.92 18.67
C GLN A 303 -16.01 -5.13 17.22
N ALA A 304 -15.11 -5.64 16.38
CA ALA A 304 -15.34 -5.84 14.97
C ALA A 304 -16.52 -6.80 14.71
N ILE A 305 -16.61 -7.92 15.45
CA ILE A 305 -17.74 -8.86 15.31
C ILE A 305 -19.08 -8.20 15.65
N ARG A 306 -19.14 -7.43 16.75
CA ARG A 306 -20.39 -6.80 17.19
C ARG A 306 -20.81 -5.67 16.24
N ASN A 307 -19.85 -4.92 15.71
CA ASN A 307 -20.10 -3.93 14.67
C ASN A 307 -20.63 -4.57 13.39
N ALA A 308 -19.96 -5.62 12.90
CA ALA A 308 -20.36 -6.36 11.72
C ALA A 308 -21.76 -6.99 11.83
N LEU A 309 -22.11 -7.53 13.00
CA LEU A 309 -23.47 -8.02 13.27
C LEU A 309 -24.50 -6.88 13.24
N THR A 310 -24.16 -5.69 13.72
CA THR A 310 -25.06 -4.52 13.68
C THR A 310 -25.29 -4.05 12.24
N MET A 311 -24.20 -3.94 11.45
CA MET A 311 -24.30 -3.65 10.02
C MET A 311 -25.06 -4.74 9.25
N GLU A 312 -24.86 -6.03 9.58
CA GLU A 312 -25.63 -7.14 9.00
C GLU A 312 -27.14 -6.93 9.22
N GLN A 313 -27.57 -6.58 10.43
CA GLN A 313 -28.98 -6.33 10.71
C GLN A 313 -29.53 -5.14 9.92
N ALA A 314 -28.76 -4.05 9.81
CA ALA A 314 -29.15 -2.90 9.01
C ALA A 314 -29.32 -3.28 7.52
N VAL A 315 -28.37 -4.06 6.96
CA VAL A 315 -28.46 -4.55 5.57
C VAL A 315 -29.65 -5.47 5.37
N ILE A 316 -29.93 -6.40 6.28
CA ILE A 316 -31.13 -7.26 6.21
C ILE A 316 -32.41 -6.42 6.27
N ALA A 317 -32.44 -5.37 7.09
CA ALA A 317 -33.60 -4.51 7.29
C ALA A 317 -34.01 -3.72 6.04
N THR A 318 -33.11 -3.56 5.05
CA THR A 318 -33.45 -3.00 3.73
C THR A 318 -34.50 -3.84 2.99
N GLY A 319 -34.60 -5.14 3.30
CA GLY A 319 -35.42 -6.09 2.57
C GLY A 319 -34.84 -6.52 1.21
N GLU A 320 -33.63 -6.07 0.87
CA GLU A 320 -32.98 -6.36 -0.40
C GLU A 320 -32.41 -7.78 -0.43
N THR A 321 -33.29 -8.76 -0.62
CA THR A 321 -32.90 -10.17 -0.61
C THR A 321 -31.83 -10.51 -1.66
N ARG A 322 -31.75 -9.80 -2.79
CA ARG A 322 -30.68 -10.00 -3.79
C ARG A 322 -29.29 -9.62 -3.28
N ALA A 323 -29.22 -8.83 -2.21
CA ALA A 323 -27.98 -8.34 -1.62
C ALA A 323 -27.46 -9.18 -0.46
N THR A 324 -28.26 -10.08 0.11
CA THR A 324 -27.83 -10.89 1.26
C THR A 324 -27.58 -12.34 0.85
N CYS A 325 -26.96 -13.14 1.72
CA CYS A 325 -26.76 -14.57 1.52
C CYS A 325 -28.01 -15.34 1.99
N ALA A 326 -28.35 -16.44 1.31
CA ALA A 326 -29.40 -17.34 1.75
C ALA A 326 -28.86 -18.31 2.81
N THR A 327 -29.57 -18.45 3.92
CA THR A 327 -29.24 -19.48 4.92
C THR A 327 -30.08 -20.75 4.69
N PRO A 328 -29.58 -21.94 5.10
CA PRO A 328 -30.28 -23.21 4.89
C PRO A 328 -31.69 -23.30 5.52
N ASP A 329 -31.94 -22.50 6.57
CA ASP A 329 -33.23 -22.42 7.27
C ASP A 329 -34.21 -21.40 6.63
N GLY A 330 -33.84 -20.79 5.51
CA GLY A 330 -34.68 -19.83 4.77
C GLY A 330 -34.53 -18.38 5.23
N GLY A 331 -33.63 -18.11 6.18
CA GLY A 331 -33.24 -16.76 6.60
C GLY A 331 -32.30 -16.04 5.62
N ARG A 332 -31.88 -14.84 6.02
CA ARG A 332 -30.93 -13.97 5.31
C ARG A 332 -29.81 -13.56 6.26
N ARG A 333 -28.59 -13.42 5.74
CA ARG A 333 -27.42 -12.90 6.46
C ARG A 333 -26.45 -12.18 5.51
N VAL A 334 -25.47 -11.44 6.01
CA VAL A 334 -24.30 -11.06 5.20
C VAL A 334 -23.26 -12.18 5.29
N ASP A 335 -22.29 -12.15 4.39
CA ASP A 335 -21.11 -13.00 4.50
C ASP A 335 -20.13 -12.36 5.50
N MET A 336 -19.86 -13.03 6.60
CA MET A 336 -18.86 -12.60 7.57
C MET A 336 -17.72 -13.62 7.55
N PRO A 337 -16.58 -13.34 6.87
CA PRO A 337 -15.54 -14.34 6.62
C PRO A 337 -15.08 -15.08 7.88
N TRP A 338 -14.89 -14.37 9.00
CA TRP A 338 -14.60 -14.96 10.32
C TRP A 338 -15.53 -16.11 10.72
N ARG A 339 -16.83 -15.95 10.44
CA ARG A 339 -17.91 -16.86 10.85
C ARG A 339 -18.25 -17.89 9.77
N ASP A 340 -18.20 -17.47 8.52
CA ASP A 340 -18.82 -18.19 7.41
C ASP A 340 -17.80 -18.95 6.55
N ASP A 341 -16.53 -18.50 6.52
CA ASP A 341 -15.49 -19.04 5.64
C ASP A 341 -14.33 -19.69 6.41
N LEU A 342 -13.70 -20.67 5.76
CA LEU A 342 -12.53 -21.38 6.30
C LEU A 342 -11.19 -20.74 5.89
N SER A 343 -11.15 -19.99 4.79
CA SER A 343 -9.93 -19.38 4.24
C SER A 343 -10.30 -18.51 3.04
N GLY A 344 -9.35 -17.68 2.57
CA GLY A 344 -9.43 -16.99 1.28
C GLY A 344 -9.85 -15.52 1.36
N TRP A 345 -9.96 -14.96 2.57
CA TRP A 345 -10.18 -13.54 2.82
C TRP A 345 -9.41 -13.11 4.08
N ASP A 346 -8.08 -13.12 4.00
CA ASP A 346 -7.20 -12.87 5.14
C ASP A 346 -6.67 -11.43 5.23
N ASP A 347 -6.29 -11.03 6.44
CA ASP A 347 -5.75 -9.71 6.79
C ASP A 347 -4.26 -9.76 7.15
N TRP A 348 -3.56 -10.80 6.71
CA TRP A 348 -2.12 -10.93 6.91
C TRP A 348 -1.32 -9.70 6.46
N PRO A 349 -1.57 -9.11 5.26
CA PRO A 349 -0.83 -7.94 4.82
C PRO A 349 -1.36 -6.64 5.42
N PRO A 350 -0.48 -5.71 5.83
CA PRO A 350 -0.89 -4.39 6.32
C PRO A 350 -1.20 -3.37 5.19
N ILE A 351 -1.37 -3.82 3.94
CA ILE A 351 -1.44 -2.95 2.74
C ILE A 351 -2.85 -2.42 2.42
N PHE A 352 -3.87 -2.98 3.06
CA PHE A 352 -5.28 -2.62 2.84
C PHE A 352 -5.68 -1.48 3.79
N THR A 353 -6.63 -0.62 3.39
CA THR A 353 -7.06 0.51 4.22
C THR A 353 -7.50 0.10 5.62
N PRO A 354 -8.38 -0.90 5.80
CA PRO A 354 -8.86 -1.27 7.14
C PRO A 354 -7.75 -1.85 8.02
N MET A 355 -6.87 -2.66 7.42
CA MET A 355 -5.73 -3.28 8.08
C MET A 355 -4.70 -2.24 8.53
N TYR A 356 -4.44 -1.23 7.69
CA TYR A 356 -3.65 -0.07 8.09
C TYR A 356 -4.33 0.69 9.25
N ALA A 357 -5.65 0.89 9.21
CA ALA A 357 -6.40 1.51 10.31
C ALA A 357 -6.30 0.72 11.62
N MET A 358 -6.32 -0.62 11.55
CA MET A 358 -6.13 -1.50 12.69
C MET A 358 -4.75 -1.31 13.35
N LEU A 359 -3.69 -1.05 12.59
CA LEU A 359 -2.37 -0.71 13.16
C LEU A 359 -2.39 0.60 13.96
N HIS A 360 -3.30 1.53 13.62
CA HIS A 360 -3.53 2.75 14.39
C HIS A 360 -4.56 2.57 15.52
N GLY A 361 -5.01 1.35 15.80
CA GLY A 361 -5.92 1.04 16.90
C GLY A 361 -7.40 1.28 16.56
N ALA A 362 -7.77 1.38 15.28
CA ALA A 362 -9.17 1.49 14.86
C ALA A 362 -9.79 0.10 14.65
N VAL A 363 -11.11 0.01 14.81
CA VAL A 363 -11.90 -1.14 14.34
C VAL A 363 -12.19 -0.94 12.84
N GLY A 364 -11.37 -1.56 12.00
CA GLY A 364 -11.46 -1.49 10.54
C GLY A 364 -12.42 -2.53 9.95
N HIS A 365 -13.15 -2.15 8.90
CA HIS A 365 -13.95 -3.07 8.08
C HIS A 365 -13.83 -2.78 6.59
N THR A 366 -13.49 -3.80 5.80
CA THR A 366 -13.89 -3.86 4.39
C THR A 366 -15.37 -4.26 4.31
N ILE A 367 -16.16 -3.49 3.55
CA ILE A 367 -17.53 -3.84 3.17
C ILE A 367 -17.60 -4.01 1.66
N GLU A 368 -17.89 -5.21 1.21
CA GLU A 368 -18.04 -5.55 -0.21
C GLU A 368 -19.53 -5.63 -0.57
N ILE A 369 -20.01 -4.64 -1.32
CA ILE A 369 -21.41 -4.52 -1.74
C ILE A 369 -21.66 -5.52 -2.89
N PRO A 370 -22.84 -6.17 -2.98
CA PRO A 370 -23.08 -7.22 -3.96
C PRO A 370 -23.44 -6.67 -5.35
N LEU A 371 -23.71 -7.55 -6.32
CA LEU A 371 -24.33 -7.21 -7.62
C LEU A 371 -23.55 -6.23 -8.52
N ASN A 372 -22.61 -6.76 -9.31
CA ASN A 372 -21.89 -5.96 -10.31
C ASN A 372 -22.84 -5.34 -11.38
N PRO A 373 -22.91 -3.99 -11.53
CA PRO A 373 -23.77 -3.31 -12.50
C PRO A 373 -23.08 -3.04 -13.86
N ARG A 374 -21.80 -3.40 -14.02
CA ARG A 374 -20.96 -2.97 -15.16
C ARG A 374 -21.14 -3.81 -16.43
N SER A 375 -21.62 -5.05 -16.30
CA SER A 375 -21.71 -5.98 -17.44
C SER A 375 -22.57 -5.44 -18.59
N THR A 376 -21.98 -5.40 -19.80
CA THR A 376 -22.65 -5.03 -21.06
C THR A 376 -23.80 -5.94 -21.47
N ALA A 377 -23.90 -7.13 -20.86
CA ALA A 377 -25.04 -8.02 -21.04
C ALA A 377 -26.30 -7.58 -20.28
N LEU A 378 -26.20 -6.68 -19.30
CA LEU A 378 -27.35 -6.19 -18.52
C LEU A 378 -28.11 -5.11 -19.28
N THR A 379 -29.44 -5.17 -19.22
CA THR A 379 -30.32 -4.09 -19.70
C THR A 379 -30.12 -2.85 -18.82
N VAL A 380 -30.37 -1.66 -19.37
CA VAL A 380 -30.27 -0.40 -18.62
C VAL A 380 -31.11 -0.43 -17.33
N PRO A 381 -32.40 -0.86 -17.34
CA PRO A 381 -33.17 -0.97 -16.09
C PRO A 381 -32.58 -1.92 -15.06
N GLU A 382 -31.98 -3.04 -15.48
CA GLU A 382 -31.36 -3.98 -14.54
C GLU A 382 -30.06 -3.42 -13.94
N ARG A 383 -29.30 -2.61 -14.70
CA ARG A 383 -28.14 -1.90 -14.14
C ARG A 383 -28.57 -0.89 -13.09
N HIS A 384 -29.59 -0.10 -13.39
CA HIS A 384 -30.13 0.90 -12.45
C HIS A 384 -30.75 0.26 -11.21
N GLU A 385 -31.36 -0.92 -11.36
CA GLU A 385 -31.87 -1.66 -10.20
C GLU A 385 -30.72 -2.19 -9.32
N ARG A 386 -29.63 -2.68 -9.93
CA ARG A 386 -28.44 -3.09 -9.15
C ARG A 386 -27.84 -1.91 -8.41
N THR A 387 -27.63 -0.77 -9.07
CA THR A 387 -27.06 0.41 -8.39
C THR A 387 -27.98 0.91 -7.29
N ARG A 388 -29.31 0.93 -7.49
CA ARG A 388 -30.28 1.26 -6.44
C ARG A 388 -30.15 0.34 -5.21
N ILE A 389 -30.08 -0.97 -5.42
CA ILE A 389 -29.91 -1.97 -4.34
C ILE A 389 -28.57 -1.74 -3.62
N ASN A 390 -27.48 -1.59 -4.39
CA ASN A 390 -26.14 -1.43 -3.87
C ASN A 390 -25.98 -0.14 -3.05
N THR A 391 -26.56 0.97 -3.50
CA THR A 391 -26.60 2.23 -2.75
C THR A 391 -27.39 2.09 -1.45
N ALA A 392 -28.50 1.33 -1.45
CA ALA A 392 -29.26 1.05 -0.23
C ALA A 392 -28.46 0.21 0.78
N VAL A 393 -27.69 -0.78 0.30
CA VAL A 393 -26.78 -1.58 1.13
C VAL A 393 -25.65 -0.72 1.71
N ALA A 394 -25.02 0.12 0.87
CA ALA A 394 -23.97 1.04 1.31
C ALA A 394 -24.46 1.92 2.47
N ARG A 395 -25.61 2.59 2.26
CA ARG A 395 -26.25 3.41 3.27
C ARG A 395 -26.57 2.63 4.55
N ALA A 396 -27.11 1.41 4.43
CA ALA A 396 -27.43 0.59 5.60
C ALA A 396 -26.18 0.20 6.39
N ALA A 397 -25.06 -0.08 5.72
CA ALA A 397 -23.79 -0.37 6.40
C ALA A 397 -23.26 0.87 7.15
N TYR A 398 -23.35 2.07 6.56
CA TYR A 398 -23.08 3.34 7.26
C TYR A 398 -23.92 3.49 8.53
N GLU A 399 -25.25 3.40 8.38
CA GLU A 399 -26.19 3.58 9.48
C GLU A 399 -25.98 2.53 10.58
N GLY A 400 -25.68 1.28 10.21
CA GLY A 400 -25.36 0.20 11.15
C GLY A 400 -24.06 0.44 11.92
N ASN A 401 -23.00 0.94 11.26
CA ASN A 401 -21.76 1.32 11.95
C ASN A 401 -21.99 2.48 12.93
N LEU A 402 -22.75 3.51 12.52
CA LEU A 402 -23.11 4.64 13.37
C LEU A 402 -23.96 4.20 14.58
N GLU A 403 -24.92 3.28 14.37
CA GLU A 403 -25.71 2.70 15.45
C GLU A 403 -24.84 1.94 16.46
N TYR A 404 -23.89 1.13 15.97
CA TYR A 404 -22.97 0.40 16.84
C TYR A 404 -22.14 1.35 17.70
N VAL A 405 -21.45 2.30 17.06
CA VAL A 405 -20.56 3.24 17.73
C VAL A 405 -21.30 4.06 18.78
N ASN A 406 -22.49 4.57 18.46
CA ASN A 406 -23.28 5.37 19.41
C ASN A 406 -23.65 4.59 20.68
N SER A 407 -23.71 3.25 20.59
CA SER A 407 -23.99 2.37 21.74
C SER A 407 -22.73 1.87 22.48
N ALA A 408 -21.57 1.88 21.81
CA ALA A 408 -20.35 1.21 22.26
C ALA A 408 -19.13 2.15 22.38
N SER A 409 -19.30 3.45 22.23
CA SER A 409 -18.21 4.44 22.17
C SER A 409 -17.20 4.35 23.32
N ASP A 410 -17.69 4.13 24.55
CA ASP A 410 -16.85 4.05 25.74
C ASP A 410 -16.00 2.76 25.73
N ASP A 411 -16.60 1.65 25.31
CA ASP A 411 -15.92 0.36 25.21
C ASP A 411 -14.88 0.38 24.07
N LEU A 412 -15.21 1.02 22.93
CA LEU A 412 -14.29 1.25 21.81
C LEU A 412 -13.10 2.12 22.21
N LEU A 413 -13.35 3.22 22.92
CA LEU A 413 -12.30 4.11 23.41
C LEU A 413 -11.40 3.39 24.43
N ALA A 414 -11.99 2.66 25.38
CA ALA A 414 -11.23 1.92 26.38
C ALA A 414 -10.30 0.87 25.75
N ASP A 415 -10.77 0.11 24.76
CA ASP A 415 -9.95 -0.86 24.05
C ASP A 415 -8.81 -0.18 23.28
N GLN A 416 -9.08 0.94 22.60
CA GLN A 416 -8.02 1.69 21.89
C GLN A 416 -6.98 2.30 22.84
N LEU A 417 -7.39 2.84 23.98
CA LEU A 417 -6.47 3.31 25.02
C LEU A 417 -5.59 2.17 25.54
N GLU A 418 -6.16 0.98 25.74
CA GLU A 418 -5.39 -0.20 26.15
C GLU A 418 -4.41 -0.65 25.08
N ILE A 419 -4.75 -0.58 23.78
CA ILE A 419 -3.80 -0.84 22.68
C ILE A 419 -2.58 0.07 22.80
N PHE A 420 -2.79 1.39 22.94
CA PHE A 420 -1.69 2.35 23.03
C PHE A 420 -0.89 2.19 24.32
N ARG A 421 -1.56 1.92 25.45
CA ARG A 421 -0.91 1.66 26.73
C ARG A 421 -0.04 0.40 26.69
N ARG A 422 -0.53 -0.70 26.11
CA ARG A 422 0.28 -1.91 25.89
C ARG A 422 1.51 -1.60 25.04
N GLY A 423 1.34 -0.79 23.99
CA GLY A 423 2.38 -0.21 23.14
C GLY A 423 3.52 0.40 23.95
N GLU A 424 3.17 1.43 24.72
CA GLU A 424 4.07 2.21 25.60
C GLU A 424 4.79 1.34 26.63
N HIS A 425 4.13 0.30 27.15
CA HIS A 425 4.70 -0.59 28.17
C HIS A 425 5.49 -1.77 27.57
N GLY A 426 5.63 -1.86 26.24
CA GLY A 426 6.33 -2.96 25.58
C GLY A 426 5.68 -4.33 25.80
N GLU A 427 4.38 -4.38 26.13
CA GLU A 427 3.71 -5.64 26.45
C GLU A 427 3.54 -6.55 25.24
N SER A 428 3.73 -7.86 25.44
CA SER A 428 3.41 -8.90 24.47
C SER A 428 1.93 -8.91 24.11
N SER A 429 1.63 -9.28 22.87
CA SER A 429 0.24 -9.51 22.43
C SER A 429 -0.43 -10.63 23.23
N ARG A 430 -1.77 -10.60 23.30
CA ARG A 430 -2.57 -11.53 24.11
C ARG A 430 -3.50 -12.39 23.25
N PRO A 431 -3.80 -13.64 23.69
CA PRO A 431 -4.76 -14.48 22.99
C PRO A 431 -6.18 -13.92 23.12
N ILE A 432 -7.03 -14.22 22.13
CA ILE A 432 -8.44 -13.86 22.15
C ILE A 432 -9.14 -14.53 23.33
N ASP A 433 -9.82 -13.74 24.16
CA ASP A 433 -10.55 -14.20 25.36
C ASP A 433 -12.06 -13.88 25.36
N ASP A 434 -12.57 -13.26 24.29
CA ASP A 434 -14.00 -12.94 24.14
C ASP A 434 -14.82 -14.16 23.70
N GLU A 435 -15.77 -14.57 24.56
CA GLU A 435 -16.59 -15.77 24.36
C GLU A 435 -17.38 -15.74 23.05
N LEU A 436 -17.96 -14.58 22.70
CA LEU A 436 -18.73 -14.45 21.45
C LEU A 436 -17.82 -14.64 20.24
N SER A 437 -16.65 -13.99 20.24
CA SER A 437 -15.69 -14.07 19.15
C SER A 437 -15.22 -15.50 18.92
N LEU A 438 -14.84 -16.20 19.99
CA LEU A 438 -14.43 -17.61 19.93
C LEU A 438 -15.57 -18.53 19.47
N SER A 439 -16.82 -18.26 19.90
CA SER A 439 -17.97 -19.08 19.52
C SER A 439 -18.35 -18.96 18.05
N LEU A 440 -18.04 -17.82 17.42
CA LEU A 440 -18.32 -17.56 16.02
C LEU A 440 -17.16 -17.93 15.10
N ALA A 441 -15.95 -18.11 15.63
CA ALA A 441 -14.78 -18.45 14.85
C ALA A 441 -15.00 -19.76 14.06
N ARG A 442 -14.91 -19.65 12.74
CA ARG A 442 -14.98 -20.80 11.87
C ARG A 442 -13.68 -21.60 11.96
N ASN A 443 -13.78 -22.90 12.17
CA ASN A 443 -12.65 -23.83 12.14
C ASN A 443 -12.98 -25.10 11.34
N GLY A 444 -11.94 -25.77 10.86
CA GLY A 444 -12.06 -26.99 10.06
C GLY A 444 -10.79 -27.39 9.35
N VAL A 445 -10.94 -28.19 8.29
CA VAL A 445 -9.83 -28.60 7.43
C VAL A 445 -10.03 -28.00 6.04
N PHE A 446 -9.05 -27.23 5.56
CA PHE A 446 -9.05 -26.65 4.22
C PHE A 446 -7.76 -27.01 3.48
N GLN A 447 -7.89 -27.62 2.30
CA GLN A 447 -6.75 -28.09 1.49
C GLN A 447 -5.70 -28.94 2.24
N GLY A 448 -6.12 -29.66 3.28
CA GLY A 448 -5.24 -30.51 4.09
C GLY A 448 -4.60 -29.81 5.30
N TYR A 449 -4.88 -28.53 5.51
CA TYR A 449 -4.43 -27.75 6.66
C TYR A 449 -5.58 -27.62 7.67
N ASN A 450 -5.25 -27.71 8.96
CA ASN A 450 -6.19 -27.30 10.01
C ASN A 450 -6.20 -25.78 10.01
N VAL A 451 -7.40 -25.21 9.91
CA VAL A 451 -7.61 -23.76 9.92
C VAL A 451 -8.58 -23.44 11.05
N ASP A 452 -8.26 -22.40 11.80
CA ASP A 452 -9.09 -21.85 12.86
C ASP A 452 -8.97 -20.33 12.79
N ASN A 453 -10.07 -19.63 12.53
CA ASN A 453 -10.05 -18.17 12.49
C ASN A 453 -9.73 -17.57 13.87
N ALA A 454 -9.86 -18.31 14.98
CA ALA A 454 -9.38 -17.84 16.28
C ALA A 454 -7.85 -17.95 16.47
N GLU A 455 -7.11 -18.53 15.52
CA GLU A 455 -5.66 -18.71 15.63
C GLU A 455 -4.90 -17.42 15.27
N THR A 456 -4.17 -16.88 16.24
CA THR A 456 -3.32 -15.69 16.11
C THR A 456 -1.87 -16.01 16.45
N PHE A 457 -0.91 -15.31 15.85
CA PHE A 457 0.50 -15.41 16.23
C PHE A 457 0.86 -14.38 17.30
N LEU A 458 1.01 -14.85 18.54
CA LEU A 458 1.44 -13.97 19.63
C LEU A 458 2.89 -13.50 19.43
N GLN A 459 3.11 -12.20 19.57
CA GLN A 459 4.40 -11.54 19.45
C GLN A 459 4.90 -11.02 20.80
N ASP A 460 6.21 -11.18 20.98
CA ASP A 460 7.03 -10.33 21.84
C ASP A 460 7.69 -9.27 20.95
N PHE A 461 7.73 -8.03 21.41
CA PHE A 461 8.30 -6.93 20.65
C PHE A 461 9.73 -6.64 21.10
N PRO A 462 10.65 -6.27 20.18
CA PRO A 462 11.98 -5.82 20.57
C PRO A 462 11.90 -4.50 21.34
N ASP A 463 12.92 -4.16 22.11
CA ASP A 463 12.99 -2.87 22.84
C ASP A 463 13.18 -1.68 21.88
N ALA A 464 13.97 -1.87 20.82
CA ALA A 464 14.20 -0.83 19.83
C ALA A 464 14.66 -1.38 18.47
N TYR A 465 14.57 -0.52 17.45
CA TYR A 465 15.34 -0.65 16.22
C TYR A 465 16.32 0.52 16.11
N VAL A 466 17.55 0.26 15.69
CA VAL A 466 18.53 1.31 15.38
C VAL A 466 18.82 1.31 13.89
N ILE A 467 18.67 2.47 13.26
CA ILE A 467 19.03 2.69 11.85
C ILE A 467 20.33 3.51 11.85
N PRO A 468 21.51 2.89 11.66
CA PRO A 468 22.78 3.59 11.73
C PRO A 468 22.92 4.65 10.63
N LEU A 469 23.71 5.69 10.91
CA LEU A 469 24.12 6.68 9.91
C LEU A 469 25.65 6.76 9.81
N GLY A 470 26.15 6.91 8.58
CA GLY A 470 27.57 7.04 8.25
C GLY A 470 28.29 5.69 8.12
N ARG A 471 29.55 5.61 8.58
CA ARG A 471 30.40 4.44 8.29
C ARG A 471 29.78 3.12 8.81
N GLY A 472 29.53 2.18 7.89
CA GLY A 472 28.94 0.88 8.21
C GLY A 472 27.44 0.82 7.94
N GLN A 473 26.79 1.95 7.65
CA GLN A 473 25.51 1.98 6.95
C GLN A 473 25.79 1.89 5.45
N ARG A 474 25.06 1.00 4.76
CA ARG A 474 25.07 0.82 3.32
C ARG A 474 24.65 2.08 2.57
N SER A 475 23.56 2.71 2.99
CA SER A 475 23.05 3.94 2.36
C SER A 475 22.46 4.91 3.39
N ASP A 476 23.11 6.06 3.54
CA ASP A 476 22.60 7.15 4.39
C ASP A 476 21.29 7.73 3.82
N ASN A 477 21.11 7.69 2.50
CA ASN A 477 19.86 8.09 1.83
C ASN A 477 18.71 7.12 2.17
N ALA A 478 18.95 5.81 2.05
CA ALA A 478 17.95 4.81 2.42
C ALA A 478 17.59 4.89 3.92
N ALA A 479 18.59 5.10 4.79
CA ALA A 479 18.39 5.27 6.23
C ALA A 479 17.49 6.48 6.54
N ALA A 480 17.76 7.64 5.93
CA ALA A 480 16.93 8.84 6.10
C ALA A 480 15.53 8.67 5.48
N ARG A 481 15.42 7.97 4.34
CA ARG A 481 14.14 7.65 3.68
C ARG A 481 13.26 6.76 4.55
N LEU A 482 13.82 5.70 5.14
CA LEU A 482 13.12 4.81 6.06
C LEU A 482 12.69 5.55 7.34
N ALA A 483 13.59 6.32 7.96
CA ALA A 483 13.28 7.11 9.14
C ALA A 483 12.18 8.16 8.87
N GLN A 484 12.22 8.86 7.73
CA GLN A 484 11.16 9.80 7.36
C GLN A 484 9.84 9.08 7.12
N PHE A 485 9.86 7.89 6.53
CA PHE A 485 8.65 7.12 6.28
C PHE A 485 7.97 6.67 7.57
N LEU A 486 8.74 6.26 8.58
CA LEU A 486 8.22 5.95 9.91
C LEU A 486 7.52 7.17 10.53
N ILE A 487 8.17 8.34 10.49
CA ILE A 487 7.58 9.61 10.98
C ILE A 487 6.30 9.95 10.21
N ASP A 488 6.29 9.76 8.89
CA ASP A 488 5.11 10.01 8.04
C ASP A 488 3.93 9.08 8.38
N ASN A 489 4.20 7.97 9.10
CA ASN A 489 3.24 6.99 9.60
C ASN A 489 2.97 7.14 11.11
N ASP A 490 3.28 8.30 11.69
CA ASP A 490 3.03 8.60 13.11
C ASP A 490 3.88 7.78 14.09
N VAL A 491 4.95 7.14 13.61
CA VAL A 491 5.92 6.45 14.47
C VAL A 491 6.89 7.46 15.05
N GLU A 492 7.11 7.39 16.37
CA GLU A 492 8.09 8.19 17.07
C GLU A 492 9.51 7.72 16.73
N VAL A 493 10.31 8.64 16.19
CA VAL A 493 11.70 8.39 15.83
C VAL A 493 12.59 9.40 16.56
N LYS A 494 13.63 8.88 17.19
CA LYS A 494 14.67 9.65 17.89
C LYS A 494 15.93 9.72 17.04
N ARG A 495 16.68 10.81 17.15
CA ARG A 495 18.00 10.97 16.53
C ARG A 495 19.09 11.18 17.57
N ALA A 496 20.18 10.43 17.43
CA ALA A 496 21.33 10.54 18.31
C ALA A 496 22.11 11.83 18.02
N HIS A 497 22.36 12.65 19.05
CA HIS A 497 23.15 13.89 18.90
C HIS A 497 24.60 13.77 19.40
N SER A 498 24.95 12.64 20.00
CA SER A 498 26.32 12.15 20.23
C SER A 498 26.38 10.66 19.92
N GLY A 499 27.57 10.07 19.87
CA GLY A 499 27.68 8.60 19.82
C GLY A 499 27.14 7.97 21.11
N PHE A 500 26.63 6.75 21.00
CA PHE A 500 26.05 5.98 22.11
C PHE A 500 26.33 4.48 21.91
N THR A 501 26.09 3.69 22.97
CA THR A 501 26.15 2.24 22.92
C THR A 501 24.78 1.68 23.29
N LEU A 502 24.29 0.70 22.52
CA LEU A 502 23.06 -0.02 22.82
C LEU A 502 23.27 -1.48 22.45
N ASP A 503 22.86 -2.40 23.34
CA ASP A 503 23.12 -3.85 23.24
C ASP A 503 24.58 -4.21 22.86
N GLY A 504 25.54 -3.47 23.45
CA GLY A 504 26.97 -3.67 23.19
C GLY A 504 27.49 -3.20 21.83
N VAL A 505 26.63 -2.61 20.98
CA VAL A 505 26.99 -2.04 19.68
C VAL A 505 27.17 -0.52 19.80
N GLU A 506 28.27 0.02 19.25
CA GLU A 506 28.51 1.46 19.20
C GLU A 506 27.88 2.10 17.96
N TYR A 507 27.01 3.09 18.21
CA TYR A 507 26.35 3.87 17.17
C TYR A 507 26.86 5.30 17.17
N ARG A 508 26.90 5.92 15.99
CA ARG A 508 27.39 7.29 15.84
C ARG A 508 26.31 8.31 16.07
N GLN A 509 26.77 9.54 16.31
CA GLN A 509 25.94 10.72 16.17
C GLN A 509 25.26 10.71 14.80
N GLY A 510 23.96 10.99 14.79
CA GLY A 510 23.14 11.07 13.60
C GLY A 510 22.26 9.85 13.35
N SER A 511 22.59 8.68 13.92
CA SER A 511 21.77 7.47 13.83
C SER A 511 20.35 7.70 14.35
N TYR A 512 19.40 7.00 13.76
CA TYR A 512 18.00 7.02 14.18
C TYR A 512 17.72 5.84 15.11
N VAL A 513 16.84 6.06 16.07
CA VAL A 513 16.37 5.04 17.02
C VAL A 513 14.86 5.07 17.03
N VAL A 514 14.25 3.90 16.81
CA VAL A 514 12.82 3.66 16.93
C VAL A 514 12.63 2.93 18.25
N ASP A 515 12.18 3.65 19.26
CA ASP A 515 11.88 3.11 20.58
C ASP A 515 10.56 2.34 20.51
N MET A 516 10.53 1.05 20.79
CA MET A 516 9.31 0.26 20.61
C MET A 516 8.35 0.38 21.80
N HIS A 517 8.76 1.06 22.87
CA HIS A 517 7.93 1.51 23.98
C HIS A 517 7.22 2.80 23.57
N GLN A 518 6.26 2.69 22.64
CA GLN A 518 5.48 3.81 22.11
C GLN A 518 4.06 3.39 21.73
N ALA A 519 3.11 4.33 21.75
CA ALA A 519 1.72 4.06 21.38
C ALA A 519 1.54 3.47 19.96
N LYS A 520 2.38 3.88 18.99
CA LYS A 520 2.34 3.40 17.59
C LYS A 520 3.24 2.20 17.31
N ARG A 521 3.57 1.41 18.34
CA ARG A 521 4.39 0.19 18.24
C ARG A 521 3.94 -0.77 17.14
N ALA A 522 2.63 -1.00 16.99
CA ALA A 522 2.09 -1.90 15.96
C ALA A 522 2.47 -1.46 14.54
N VAL A 523 2.41 -0.15 14.26
CA VAL A 523 2.83 0.43 12.99
C VAL A 523 4.33 0.24 12.79
N ALA A 524 5.14 0.60 13.78
CA ALA A 524 6.59 0.44 13.73
C ALA A 524 7.00 -1.02 13.45
N TYR A 525 6.40 -1.97 14.18
CA TYR A 525 6.67 -3.40 14.02
C TYR A 525 6.28 -3.89 12.63
N ALA A 526 5.08 -3.55 12.13
CA ALA A 526 4.61 -3.98 10.82
C ALA A 526 5.52 -3.49 9.67
N LEU A 527 6.21 -2.36 9.83
CA LEU A 527 7.08 -1.77 8.82
C LEU A 527 8.54 -2.24 8.91
N LEU A 528 9.03 -2.57 10.11
CA LEU A 528 10.44 -2.90 10.35
C LEU A 528 10.71 -4.40 10.53
N TYR A 529 9.74 -5.15 11.04
CA TYR A 529 9.89 -6.59 11.24
C TYR A 529 10.07 -7.29 9.88
N THR A 530 11.05 -8.20 9.80
CA THR A 530 11.34 -9.00 8.60
C THR A 530 10.11 -9.81 8.13
N GLY A 531 9.28 -10.26 9.07
CA GLY A 531 8.15 -11.17 8.83
C GLY A 531 8.48 -12.62 9.18
N ARG A 532 7.59 -13.54 8.78
CA ARG A 532 7.68 -14.97 9.08
C ARG A 532 7.47 -15.83 7.83
N ASP A 533 8.19 -16.95 7.73
CA ASP A 533 7.83 -18.03 6.81
C ASP A 533 6.59 -18.78 7.34
N VAL A 534 5.46 -18.60 6.67
CA VAL A 534 4.16 -19.19 7.02
C VAL A 534 3.77 -20.36 6.11
N THR A 535 4.73 -20.92 5.36
CA THR A 535 4.50 -21.99 4.39
C THR A 535 3.89 -23.25 5.02
N GLU A 536 4.28 -23.58 6.25
CA GLU A 536 3.78 -24.75 6.97
C GLU A 536 2.48 -24.46 7.75
N ASN A 537 2.14 -23.18 7.94
CA ASN A 537 0.97 -22.77 8.71
C ASN A 537 -0.29 -22.72 7.85
N PHE A 538 -0.19 -22.23 6.60
CA PHE A 538 -1.36 -21.97 5.75
C PHE A 538 -1.23 -22.61 4.36
N PRO A 539 -2.35 -23.06 3.75
CA PRO A 539 -2.33 -23.63 2.40
C PRO A 539 -2.13 -22.58 1.31
N THR A 540 -2.62 -21.37 1.54
CA THR A 540 -2.60 -20.26 0.58
C THR A 540 -2.73 -18.94 1.32
N MET A 541 -2.33 -17.88 0.65
CA MET A 541 -2.47 -16.49 1.09
C MET A 541 -3.39 -15.76 0.10
N TYR A 542 -4.17 -14.82 0.60
CA TYR A 542 -5.07 -13.99 -0.21
C TYR A 542 -4.30 -13.07 -1.16
N ASP A 543 -3.23 -12.44 -0.69
CA ASP A 543 -2.33 -11.61 -1.51
C ASP A 543 -0.85 -11.87 -1.14
N ILE A 544 -0.13 -10.83 -0.70
CA ILE A 544 1.27 -10.92 -0.30
C ILE A 544 1.41 -11.50 1.12
N SER A 545 2.59 -11.96 1.49
CA SER A 545 2.84 -12.61 2.78
C SER A 545 4.09 -12.08 3.50
N ALA A 546 4.82 -11.18 2.86
CA ALA A 546 5.90 -10.41 3.44
C ALA A 546 5.97 -9.04 2.76
N TRP A 547 6.35 -8.00 3.50
CA TRP A 547 6.54 -6.64 2.98
C TRP A 547 7.80 -6.02 3.57
N SER A 548 7.88 -5.63 4.84
CA SER A 548 9.10 -5.12 5.50
C SER A 548 9.92 -4.07 4.72
N GLN A 549 9.64 -2.80 5.00
CA GLN A 549 10.42 -1.66 4.52
C GLN A 549 11.83 -1.69 5.11
N GLY A 550 11.98 -2.15 6.36
CA GLY A 550 13.28 -2.35 7.00
C GLY A 550 14.22 -3.18 6.14
N GLU A 551 13.75 -4.31 5.61
CA GLU A 551 14.57 -5.24 4.83
C GLU A 551 14.73 -4.83 3.35
N LEU A 552 13.71 -4.22 2.76
CA LEU A 552 13.62 -4.05 1.30
C LEU A 552 13.90 -2.62 0.81
N TRP A 553 14.06 -1.62 1.70
CA TRP A 553 14.28 -0.22 1.27
C TRP A 553 15.75 0.21 1.24
N GLY A 554 16.68 -0.69 1.56
CA GLY A 554 18.12 -0.48 1.35
C GLY A 554 18.89 0.07 2.54
N ALA A 555 18.22 0.36 3.66
CA ALA A 555 18.88 0.77 4.90
C ALA A 555 19.29 -0.45 5.71
N ASP A 556 20.51 -0.45 6.23
CA ASP A 556 20.86 -1.37 7.31
C ASP A 556 20.16 -0.93 8.60
N PHE A 557 19.68 -1.88 9.38
CA PHE A 557 19.11 -1.66 10.70
C PHE A 557 19.46 -2.81 11.63
N GLU A 558 19.45 -2.52 12.94
CA GLU A 558 19.74 -3.48 13.99
C GLU A 558 18.51 -3.62 14.90
N VAL A 559 18.19 -4.85 15.27
CA VAL A 559 17.11 -5.16 16.22
C VAL A 559 17.71 -5.27 17.62
N VAL A 560 17.20 -4.49 18.56
CA VAL A 560 17.64 -4.47 19.96
C VAL A 560 16.64 -5.24 20.80
N GLN A 561 17.05 -6.40 21.31
CA GLN A 561 16.17 -7.28 22.09
C GLN A 561 16.09 -6.88 23.58
N ASP A 562 17.21 -6.41 24.14
CA ASP A 562 17.32 -5.97 25.53
C ASP A 562 18.29 -4.79 25.59
N GLY A 563 17.82 -3.62 26.02
CA GLY A 563 18.70 -2.47 26.17
C GLY A 563 17.99 -1.19 26.57
N ALA A 564 18.42 -0.60 27.68
CA ALA A 564 17.89 0.70 28.11
C ALA A 564 18.45 1.83 27.22
N LEU A 565 17.56 2.64 26.66
CA LEU A 565 17.94 3.81 25.89
C LEU A 565 18.54 4.89 26.80
N GLU A 566 19.71 5.42 26.43
CA GLU A 566 20.39 6.46 27.21
C GLU A 566 19.65 7.81 27.11
N GLU A 567 19.04 8.25 28.22
CA GLU A 567 18.44 9.58 28.32
C GLU A 567 19.46 10.69 28.02
N GLY A 568 19.04 11.70 27.26
CA GLY A 568 19.87 12.86 26.97
C GLY A 568 20.93 12.65 25.89
N VAL A 569 20.98 11.49 25.22
CA VAL A 569 21.74 11.26 23.96
C VAL A 569 20.83 11.23 22.72
N LEU A 570 19.58 10.84 22.92
CA LEU A 570 18.54 10.79 21.90
C LEU A 570 17.63 12.01 21.99
N ARG A 571 17.10 12.46 20.84
CA ARG A 571 16.09 13.53 20.76
C ARG A 571 15.05 13.17 19.72
N ASP A 572 13.78 13.40 20.02
CA ASP A 572 12.69 13.21 19.06
C ASP A 572 12.88 14.12 17.85
N ILE A 573 12.52 13.60 16.68
CA ILE A 573 12.57 14.33 15.42
C ILE A 573 11.21 14.23 14.71
N THR A 574 10.80 15.33 14.08
CA THR A 574 9.61 15.37 13.23
C THR A 574 9.96 15.29 11.74
N SER A 575 11.24 15.11 11.42
CA SER A 575 11.74 14.86 10.06
C SER A 575 13.16 14.28 10.13
N ALA A 576 13.47 13.27 9.32
CA ALA A 576 14.82 12.70 9.24
C ALA A 576 15.81 13.63 8.52
N GLY A 577 15.32 14.48 7.62
CA GLY A 577 16.07 15.57 7.01
C GLY A 577 17.15 15.13 6.00
N HIS A 578 17.82 16.14 5.44
CA HIS A 578 18.78 16.02 4.33
C HIS A 578 20.13 15.46 4.77
N VAL A 579 20.64 14.45 4.05
CA VAL A 579 21.94 13.81 4.36
C VAL A 579 23.08 14.26 3.45
N GLY A 580 22.79 14.78 2.25
CA GLY A 580 23.81 15.05 1.22
C GLY A 580 24.90 16.04 1.60
N SER A 581 26.09 15.87 1.00
CA SER A 581 27.25 16.71 1.28
C SER A 581 28.15 16.91 0.07
N VAL A 582 28.92 18.00 0.07
CA VAL A 582 29.91 18.29 -0.98
C VAL A 582 31.26 18.56 -0.36
N ALA A 583 32.28 17.85 -0.82
CA ALA A 583 33.65 18.04 -0.38
C ALA A 583 34.07 19.54 -0.42
N PRO A 584 34.65 20.08 0.66
CA PRO A 584 35.00 21.49 0.72
C PRO A 584 36.21 21.81 -0.17
N GLY A 585 36.35 23.09 -0.56
CA GLY A 585 37.50 23.60 -1.28
C GLY A 585 37.46 23.41 -2.81
N LYS A 586 38.58 23.73 -3.48
CA LYS A 586 38.73 23.53 -4.92
C LYS A 586 39.10 22.08 -5.20
N VAL A 587 38.17 21.35 -5.79
CA VAL A 587 38.28 19.95 -6.16
C VAL A 587 38.42 19.85 -7.69
N SER A 588 39.26 18.95 -8.19
CA SER A 588 39.42 18.72 -9.65
C SER A 588 38.30 17.85 -10.20
N ARG A 589 37.86 16.83 -9.46
CA ARG A 589 36.75 15.94 -9.79
C ARG A 589 36.06 15.49 -8.51
N TYR A 590 34.73 15.52 -8.51
CA TYR A 590 33.91 14.92 -7.46
C TYR A 590 33.59 13.47 -7.81
N GLY A 591 33.41 12.64 -6.78
CA GLY A 591 32.98 11.25 -6.92
C GLY A 591 31.81 10.94 -5.99
N PHE A 592 30.87 10.12 -6.46
CA PHE A 592 29.79 9.56 -5.64
C PHE A 592 29.44 8.14 -6.11
N GLU A 593 28.90 7.35 -5.18
CA GLU A 593 28.44 5.97 -5.40
C GLU A 593 26.90 5.96 -5.49
N VAL A 594 26.33 4.90 -6.07
CA VAL A 594 24.88 4.71 -6.15
C VAL A 594 24.51 3.57 -5.21
N ASP A 595 23.82 3.91 -4.12
CA ASP A 595 23.38 2.96 -3.10
C ASP A 595 21.89 3.11 -2.73
N SER A 596 21.19 4.06 -3.37
CA SER A 596 19.76 4.31 -3.22
C SER A 596 19.11 4.73 -4.55
N PRO A 597 17.76 4.67 -4.67
CA PRO A 597 17.05 5.27 -5.82
C PRO A 597 17.24 6.78 -5.95
N ALA A 598 17.57 7.48 -4.87
CA ALA A 598 17.83 8.91 -4.90
C ALA A 598 19.15 9.21 -5.62
N ASP A 599 20.15 8.35 -5.47
CA ASP A 599 21.43 8.47 -6.18
C ASP A 599 21.27 8.13 -7.66
N VAL A 600 20.42 7.17 -8.02
CA VAL A 600 20.03 6.90 -9.42
C VAL A 600 19.38 8.14 -10.06
N ARG A 601 18.45 8.81 -9.36
CA ARG A 601 17.88 10.09 -9.81
C ARG A 601 18.95 11.15 -10.03
N ALA A 602 19.92 11.23 -9.13
CA ALA A 602 21.01 12.20 -9.25
C ALA A 602 21.91 11.92 -10.45
N VAL A 603 22.19 10.65 -10.77
CA VAL A 603 22.90 10.25 -12.01
C VAL A 603 22.15 10.77 -13.23
N ASN A 604 20.87 10.45 -13.35
CA ASN A 604 20.05 10.85 -14.50
C ASN A 604 19.96 12.38 -14.63
N TRP A 605 19.78 13.10 -13.51
CA TRP A 605 19.76 14.57 -13.51
C TRP A 605 21.12 15.20 -13.85
N LEU A 606 22.23 14.64 -13.36
CA LEU A 606 23.56 15.14 -13.65
C LEU A 606 23.95 14.92 -15.11
N ALA A 607 23.59 13.77 -15.69
CA ALA A 607 23.85 13.46 -17.10
C ALA A 607 23.19 14.48 -18.05
N GLU A 608 22.10 15.13 -17.63
CA GLU A 608 21.46 16.21 -18.40
C GLU A 608 22.15 17.57 -18.27
N THR A 609 22.86 17.80 -17.16
CA THR A 609 23.29 19.15 -16.75
C THR A 609 24.79 19.36 -16.89
N VAL A 610 25.59 18.29 -16.81
CA VAL A 610 27.05 18.34 -16.74
C VAL A 610 27.66 17.12 -17.44
N ALA A 611 28.95 17.21 -17.79
CA ALA A 611 29.67 16.04 -18.25
C ALA A 611 29.81 15.03 -17.09
N LEU A 612 29.12 13.90 -17.19
CA LEU A 612 29.17 12.79 -16.24
C LEU A 612 29.98 11.65 -16.85
N SER A 613 30.69 10.91 -16.00
CA SER A 613 31.40 9.70 -16.43
C SER A 613 31.45 8.68 -15.29
N ARG A 614 31.68 7.42 -15.60
CA ARG A 614 31.69 6.32 -14.64
C ARG A 614 33.02 5.57 -14.69
N ARG A 615 33.55 5.18 -13.53
CA ARG A 615 34.75 4.34 -13.39
C ARG A 615 34.37 2.86 -13.41
N ASP A 616 35.36 2.00 -13.69
CA ASP A 616 35.20 0.53 -13.66
C ASP A 616 34.79 -0.01 -12.28
N ASP A 617 35.07 0.75 -11.21
CA ASP A 617 34.64 0.45 -9.83
C ASP A 617 33.24 0.99 -9.50
N GLY A 618 32.47 1.43 -10.50
CA GLY A 618 31.10 1.88 -10.35
C GLY A 618 30.94 3.36 -9.96
N VAL A 619 32.01 4.02 -9.47
CA VAL A 619 31.97 5.41 -8.99
C VAL A 619 31.68 6.38 -10.14
N PHE A 620 30.67 7.23 -9.95
CA PHE A 620 30.33 8.32 -10.87
C PHE A 620 31.20 9.55 -10.60
N VAL A 621 31.63 10.19 -11.67
CA VAL A 621 32.65 11.25 -11.67
C VAL A 621 32.13 12.51 -12.33
N VAL A 622 32.17 13.62 -11.60
CA VAL A 622 31.73 14.94 -12.06
C VAL A 622 32.90 15.94 -12.05
N PRO A 623 33.11 16.76 -13.09
CA PRO A 623 34.16 17.77 -13.11
C PRO A 623 34.06 18.76 -11.95
N GLY A 624 35.21 19.15 -11.40
CA GLY A 624 35.32 20.14 -10.34
C GLY A 624 34.70 21.51 -10.68
N SER A 625 34.68 21.86 -11.97
CA SER A 625 34.05 23.07 -12.50
C SER A 625 32.53 23.10 -12.35
N ALA A 626 31.90 21.93 -12.21
CA ALA A 626 30.45 21.77 -12.07
C ALA A 626 29.96 21.83 -10.61
N ARG A 627 30.72 22.48 -9.71
CA ARG A 627 30.39 22.55 -8.27
C ARG A 627 28.96 23.03 -7.98
N SER A 628 28.41 23.94 -8.80
CA SER A 628 27.03 24.42 -8.62
C SER A 628 26.01 23.31 -8.83
N ALA A 629 26.13 22.52 -9.89
CA ALA A 629 25.25 21.39 -10.16
C ALA A 629 25.42 20.30 -9.10
N VAL A 630 26.66 20.01 -8.69
CA VAL A 630 26.97 19.09 -7.59
C VAL A 630 26.32 19.54 -6.27
N THR A 631 26.35 20.83 -5.96
CA THR A 631 25.72 21.37 -4.74
C THR A 631 24.19 21.26 -4.80
N GLU A 632 23.60 21.48 -5.96
CA GLU A 632 22.16 21.32 -6.16
C GLU A 632 21.74 19.85 -6.11
N ALA A 633 22.48 18.95 -6.78
CA ALA A 633 22.23 17.51 -6.71
C ALA A 633 22.36 16.99 -5.28
N ALA A 634 23.40 17.42 -4.55
CA ALA A 634 23.56 17.10 -3.14
C ALA A 634 22.31 17.53 -2.38
N ARG A 635 21.89 18.81 -2.48
CA ARG A 635 20.73 19.40 -1.78
C ARG A 635 19.40 18.72 -2.12
N THR A 636 19.18 18.37 -3.38
CA THR A 636 17.89 17.87 -3.88
C THR A 636 17.74 16.37 -3.67
N PHE A 637 18.82 15.60 -3.83
CA PHE A 637 18.76 14.14 -3.83
C PHE A 637 19.45 13.50 -2.62
N GLY A 638 20.15 14.25 -1.77
CA GLY A 638 20.83 13.71 -0.60
C GLY A 638 22.19 13.05 -0.89
N VAL A 639 22.74 13.23 -2.09
CA VAL A 639 23.99 12.57 -2.51
C VAL A 639 25.23 13.11 -1.77
N HIS A 640 26.17 12.22 -1.46
CA HIS A 640 27.47 12.55 -0.91
C HIS A 640 28.57 12.63 -1.98
N PHE A 641 29.05 13.84 -2.26
CA PHE A 641 30.13 14.08 -3.21
C PHE A 641 31.50 14.22 -2.53
N THR A 642 32.38 13.27 -2.80
CA THR A 642 33.75 13.23 -2.27
C THR A 642 34.75 13.87 -3.24
N ASN A 643 35.94 14.23 -2.74
CA ASN A 643 37.05 14.68 -3.58
C ASN A 643 37.81 13.47 -4.14
N LEU A 644 37.75 13.23 -5.45
CA LEU A 644 38.57 12.23 -6.09
C LEU A 644 39.99 12.78 -6.26
N GLY A 645 40.90 12.32 -5.39
CA GLY A 645 42.30 12.71 -5.42
C GLY A 645 42.96 12.42 -6.78
N PRO A 646 44.12 13.04 -7.08
CA PRO A 646 44.73 13.02 -8.41
C PRO A 646 44.99 11.62 -8.99
N ALA A 647 45.26 10.63 -8.14
CA ALA A 647 45.47 9.23 -8.56
C ALA A 647 44.20 8.59 -9.13
N LYS A 648 43.06 8.70 -8.41
CA LYS A 648 41.76 8.19 -8.86
C LYS A 648 41.18 9.01 -10.01
N ALA A 649 41.50 10.30 -10.07
CA ALA A 649 41.08 11.18 -11.16
C ALA A 649 41.76 10.88 -12.52
N GLY A 650 42.82 10.07 -12.54
CA GLY A 650 43.51 9.66 -13.77
C GLY A 650 43.10 8.28 -14.30
N GLU A 651 42.17 7.59 -13.64
CA GLU A 651 41.67 6.29 -14.07
C GLU A 651 40.76 6.40 -15.30
N VAL A 652 40.60 5.27 -16.00
CA VAL A 652 39.72 5.17 -17.15
C VAL A 652 38.28 5.39 -16.69
N THR A 653 37.56 6.21 -17.44
CA THR A 653 36.15 6.52 -17.20
C THR A 653 35.40 6.46 -18.50
N THR A 654 34.19 5.91 -18.52
CA THR A 654 33.30 6.02 -19.68
C THR A 654 32.32 7.18 -19.50
N PRO A 655 32.08 8.01 -20.53
CA PRO A 655 31.04 9.03 -20.47
C PRO A 655 29.66 8.43 -20.21
N VAL A 656 28.89 9.06 -19.33
CA VAL A 656 27.50 8.67 -19.06
C VAL A 656 26.59 9.77 -19.58
N ASP A 657 25.85 9.45 -20.64
CA ASP A 657 24.84 10.33 -21.21
C ASP A 657 23.45 10.01 -20.64
N ARG A 658 22.50 10.92 -20.86
CA ARG A 658 21.09 10.72 -20.50
C ARG A 658 20.52 9.53 -21.27
N LEU A 659 20.00 8.54 -20.54
CA LEU A 659 19.46 7.31 -21.11
C LEU A 659 17.98 7.43 -21.47
N ARG A 660 17.63 7.09 -22.72
CA ARG A 660 16.23 6.96 -23.19
C ARG A 660 15.86 5.48 -23.22
N VAL A 661 14.81 5.12 -22.47
CA VAL A 661 14.45 3.72 -22.26
C VAL A 661 13.12 3.39 -22.93
N GLY A 662 13.13 2.46 -23.88
CA GLY A 662 11.92 1.83 -24.40
C GLY A 662 11.39 0.80 -23.40
N VAL A 663 10.14 0.93 -22.96
CA VAL A 663 9.56 0.05 -21.93
C VAL A 663 8.37 -0.75 -22.44
N SER A 664 8.39 -2.05 -22.14
CA SER A 664 7.27 -2.97 -22.30
C SER A 664 6.97 -3.57 -20.92
N THR A 665 6.28 -2.80 -20.06
CA THR A 665 6.16 -3.04 -18.62
C THR A 665 4.76 -2.97 -18.03
N ASN A 666 4.59 -3.44 -16.79
CA ASN A 666 3.43 -3.04 -16.00
C ASN A 666 3.57 -1.58 -15.53
N ASN A 667 2.50 -1.01 -14.96
CA ASN A 667 2.47 0.40 -14.59
C ASN A 667 3.32 0.73 -13.36
N ASP A 668 3.39 -0.18 -12.39
CA ASP A 668 4.23 -0.07 -11.20
C ASP A 668 5.72 -0.02 -11.54
N GLU A 669 6.17 -0.85 -12.47
CA GLU A 669 7.55 -0.83 -12.96
C GLU A 669 7.86 0.46 -13.73
N ALA A 670 6.94 0.92 -14.57
CA ALA A 670 7.07 2.21 -15.27
C ALA A 670 7.09 3.41 -14.30
N TYR A 671 6.34 3.31 -13.20
CA TYR A 671 6.36 4.30 -12.13
C TYR A 671 7.71 4.29 -11.40
N ALA A 672 8.25 3.12 -11.03
CA ALA A 672 9.55 3.00 -10.38
C ALA A 672 10.69 3.53 -11.28
N LEU A 673 10.68 3.21 -12.58
CA LEU A 673 11.66 3.75 -13.54
C LEU A 673 11.60 5.29 -13.64
N ARG A 674 10.41 5.88 -13.72
CA ARG A 674 10.25 7.35 -13.68
C ARG A 674 10.64 7.93 -12.32
N SER A 675 10.37 7.21 -11.24
CA SER A 675 10.77 7.60 -9.88
C SER A 675 12.29 7.61 -9.74
N MET A 676 13.02 6.79 -10.48
CA MET A 676 14.48 6.84 -10.60
C MET A 676 14.99 7.91 -11.57
N GLY A 677 14.10 8.68 -12.20
CA GLY A 677 14.48 9.75 -13.13
C GLY A 677 14.81 9.28 -14.55
N PHE A 678 14.50 8.04 -14.92
CA PHE A 678 14.66 7.59 -16.30
C PHE A 678 13.62 8.24 -17.22
N GLU A 679 14.07 8.66 -18.41
CA GLU A 679 13.17 9.01 -19.49
C GLU A 679 12.68 7.73 -20.16
N ILE A 680 11.41 7.42 -19.96
CA ILE A 680 10.79 6.20 -20.50
C ILE A 680 9.78 6.51 -21.59
N GLN A 681 9.75 5.65 -22.60
CA GLN A 681 8.70 5.62 -23.61
C GLN A 681 8.14 4.22 -23.71
N ARG A 682 6.82 4.08 -23.61
CA ARG A 682 6.16 2.79 -23.80
C ARG A 682 6.27 2.36 -25.26
N VAL A 683 6.73 1.13 -25.50
CA VAL A 683 6.94 0.58 -26.84
C VAL A 683 6.14 -0.70 -27.08
N THR A 684 5.74 -0.89 -28.34
CA THR A 684 5.09 -2.07 -28.88
C THR A 684 5.70 -2.38 -30.24
N HIS A 685 5.64 -3.64 -30.65
CA HIS A 685 6.10 -4.02 -31.98
C HIS A 685 5.26 -3.36 -33.09
N GLY A 686 3.97 -3.15 -32.84
CA GLY A 686 3.08 -2.40 -33.73
C GLY A 686 3.53 -0.96 -33.93
N GLY A 687 3.92 -0.24 -32.88
CA GLY A 687 4.38 1.15 -33.01
C GLY A 687 5.69 1.28 -33.78
N PHE A 688 6.61 0.30 -33.68
CA PHE A 688 7.79 0.26 -34.56
C PHE A 688 7.40 0.01 -36.03
N ASN A 689 6.50 -0.95 -36.28
CA ASN A 689 6.00 -1.26 -37.63
C ASN A 689 5.30 -0.06 -38.28
N ASP A 690 4.52 0.68 -37.49
CA ASP A 690 3.78 1.88 -37.93
C ASP A 690 4.65 3.15 -37.95
N ALA A 691 5.94 3.03 -37.62
CA ALA A 691 6.89 4.15 -37.54
C ALA A 691 6.48 5.27 -36.57
N ALA A 692 5.78 4.93 -35.49
CA ALA A 692 5.49 5.86 -34.39
C ALA A 692 6.77 6.26 -33.62
N TYR A 693 7.79 5.41 -33.67
CA TYR A 693 9.14 5.59 -33.14
C TYR A 693 10.10 4.62 -33.85
N THR A 694 11.39 4.85 -33.68
CA THR A 694 12.52 4.10 -34.27
C THR A 694 13.44 3.57 -33.17
N PHE A 695 14.34 2.62 -33.49
CA PHE A 695 15.27 2.11 -32.47
C PHE A 695 16.32 3.15 -32.07
N ASP A 696 16.68 4.09 -32.94
CA ASP A 696 17.59 5.21 -32.65
C ASP A 696 17.04 6.18 -31.58
N ASP A 697 15.74 6.09 -31.28
CA ASP A 697 15.09 6.85 -30.22
C ASP A 697 15.43 6.31 -28.81
N PHE A 698 16.04 5.12 -28.72
CA PHE A 698 16.27 4.42 -27.45
C PHE A 698 17.71 3.92 -27.31
N ASP A 699 18.21 3.97 -26.10
CA ASP A 699 19.55 3.49 -25.73
C ASP A 699 19.44 2.13 -24.99
N ALA A 700 18.31 1.91 -24.30
CA ALA A 700 18.01 0.68 -23.59
C ALA A 700 16.53 0.25 -23.74
N MET A 701 16.27 -1.03 -23.49
CA MET A 701 14.94 -1.63 -23.46
C MET A 701 14.72 -2.35 -22.12
N TYR A 702 13.62 -2.03 -21.44
CA TYR A 702 13.15 -2.81 -20.29
C TYR A 702 11.88 -3.61 -20.67
N VAL A 703 11.94 -4.94 -20.60
CA VAL A 703 10.90 -5.84 -21.12
C VAL A 703 10.43 -6.83 -20.05
N SER A 704 9.17 -6.70 -19.71
CA SER A 704 8.55 -7.40 -18.58
C SER A 704 7.12 -7.89 -18.90
N THR A 705 6.55 -7.43 -20.02
CA THR A 705 5.26 -7.82 -20.61
C THR A 705 5.44 -8.22 -22.08
N THR A 706 4.37 -8.60 -22.78
CA THR A 706 4.40 -8.99 -24.19
C THR A 706 4.09 -7.86 -25.18
N SER A 707 3.95 -6.62 -24.71
CA SER A 707 3.58 -5.47 -25.56
C SER A 707 4.59 -5.27 -26.70
N PHE A 708 5.88 -5.42 -26.40
CA PHE A 708 6.94 -5.52 -27.42
C PHE A 708 7.39 -6.98 -27.61
N ASN A 709 7.22 -7.49 -28.84
CA ASN A 709 7.69 -8.82 -29.24
C ASN A 709 8.53 -8.67 -30.52
N PRO A 710 9.82 -9.05 -30.51
CA PRO A 710 10.70 -8.91 -31.68
C PRO A 710 10.25 -9.76 -32.88
N ASN A 711 9.59 -10.90 -32.67
CA ASN A 711 9.00 -11.71 -33.74
C ASN A 711 7.78 -11.03 -34.41
N GLY A 712 7.22 -9.98 -33.78
CA GLY A 712 6.16 -9.16 -34.34
C GLY A 712 6.64 -8.03 -35.25
N LEU A 713 7.96 -7.82 -35.36
CA LEU A 713 8.54 -6.81 -36.25
C LEU A 713 8.43 -7.25 -37.72
N THR A 714 8.25 -6.28 -38.61
CA THR A 714 8.05 -6.53 -40.04
C THR A 714 8.96 -5.65 -40.90
N GLY A 715 9.27 -6.13 -42.11
CA GLY A 715 10.07 -5.39 -43.09
C GLY A 715 11.42 -4.93 -42.53
N ASP A 716 11.78 -3.69 -42.81
CA ASP A 716 13.06 -3.10 -42.43
C ASP A 716 13.25 -2.96 -40.91
N ARG A 717 12.17 -3.08 -40.11
CA ARG A 717 12.25 -2.99 -38.64
C ARG A 717 12.98 -4.18 -38.01
N VAL A 718 12.95 -5.34 -38.66
CA VAL A 718 13.72 -6.52 -38.21
C VAL A 718 15.23 -6.24 -38.32
N THR A 719 15.65 -5.59 -39.42
CA THR A 719 17.03 -5.18 -39.65
C THR A 719 17.43 -4.08 -38.67
N ALA A 720 16.62 -3.03 -38.52
CA ALA A 720 16.91 -1.92 -37.61
C ALA A 720 17.06 -2.39 -36.15
N PHE A 721 16.22 -3.33 -35.70
CA PHE A 721 16.38 -3.92 -34.36
C PHE A 721 17.70 -4.69 -34.23
N SER A 722 18.10 -5.41 -35.30
CA SER A 722 19.35 -6.17 -35.31
C SER A 722 20.59 -5.27 -35.32
N GLU A 723 20.52 -4.12 -35.99
CA GLU A 723 21.56 -3.08 -36.01
C GLU A 723 21.66 -2.41 -34.64
N TRP A 724 20.54 -2.02 -34.04
CA TRP A 724 20.50 -1.44 -32.69
C TRP A 724 21.14 -2.36 -31.63
N LEU A 725 20.89 -3.67 -31.70
CA LEU A 725 21.58 -4.64 -30.83
C LEU A 725 23.10 -4.65 -31.10
N ALA A 726 23.51 -4.63 -32.38
CA ALA A 726 24.91 -4.66 -32.76
C ALA A 726 25.68 -3.39 -32.35
N ASP A 727 24.99 -2.27 -32.27
CA ASP A 727 25.51 -0.96 -31.86
C ASP A 727 25.58 -0.77 -30.35
N GLY A 728 25.25 -1.81 -29.56
CA GLY A 728 25.47 -1.82 -28.12
C GLY A 728 24.25 -1.52 -27.25
N GLY A 729 23.04 -1.59 -27.81
CA GLY A 729 21.80 -1.38 -27.04
C GLY A 729 21.71 -2.29 -25.81
N ALA A 730 21.19 -1.77 -24.70
CA ALA A 730 21.01 -2.54 -23.46
C ALA A 730 19.61 -3.16 -23.38
N VAL A 731 19.51 -4.42 -22.93
CA VAL A 731 18.25 -5.14 -22.73
C VAL A 731 18.16 -5.62 -21.29
N VAL A 732 17.17 -5.11 -20.55
CA VAL A 732 16.78 -5.63 -19.25
C VAL A 732 15.47 -6.40 -19.38
N GLY A 733 15.50 -7.70 -19.13
CA GLY A 733 14.32 -8.56 -19.14
C GLY A 733 13.92 -8.98 -17.72
N ARG A 734 12.62 -8.98 -17.41
CA ARG A 734 12.12 -9.47 -16.12
C ARG A 734 11.11 -10.59 -16.28
N GLY A 735 11.19 -11.60 -15.42
CA GLY A 735 10.28 -12.73 -15.35
C GLY A 735 10.20 -13.53 -16.65
N ILE A 736 9.10 -14.29 -16.81
CA ILE A 736 8.94 -15.15 -17.99
C ILE A 736 8.87 -14.35 -19.30
N ARG A 737 8.34 -13.13 -19.28
CA ARG A 737 8.19 -12.29 -20.47
C ARG A 737 9.54 -11.76 -20.95
N GLY A 738 10.42 -11.36 -20.03
CA GLY A 738 11.81 -11.04 -20.36
C GLY A 738 12.58 -12.24 -20.94
N VAL A 739 12.37 -13.44 -20.39
CA VAL A 739 12.99 -14.68 -20.93
C VAL A 739 12.46 -15.03 -22.32
N THR A 740 11.15 -14.88 -22.56
CA THR A 740 10.57 -15.04 -23.90
C THR A 740 11.16 -14.04 -24.88
N PHE A 741 11.24 -12.75 -24.51
CA PHE A 741 11.88 -11.72 -25.32
C PHE A 741 13.33 -12.09 -25.67
N ASN A 742 14.12 -12.50 -24.67
CA ASN A 742 15.50 -12.95 -24.86
C ASN A 742 15.61 -14.07 -25.90
N ASN A 743 14.75 -15.09 -25.79
CA ASN A 743 14.76 -16.22 -26.70
C ASN A 743 14.31 -15.83 -28.11
N ASP A 744 13.26 -15.02 -28.23
CA ASP A 744 12.73 -14.54 -29.51
C ASP A 744 13.73 -13.60 -30.22
N ALA A 745 14.47 -12.79 -29.48
CA ALA A 745 15.56 -11.95 -29.99
C ALA A 745 16.88 -12.73 -30.24
N ALA A 746 16.91 -14.03 -29.93
CA ALA A 746 18.08 -14.90 -30.08
C ALA A 746 19.31 -14.45 -29.27
N LEU A 747 19.09 -13.91 -28.07
CA LEU A 747 20.12 -13.36 -27.16
C LEU A 747 20.77 -14.47 -26.31
N LEU A 748 20.79 -14.36 -24.98
CA LEU A 748 21.47 -15.29 -24.07
C LEU A 748 20.93 -16.72 -24.23
N ARG A 749 21.82 -17.72 -24.17
CA ARG A 749 21.51 -19.13 -24.44
C ARG A 749 21.70 -20.02 -23.23
N SER A 750 21.11 -21.21 -23.30
CA SER A 750 21.41 -22.28 -22.33
C SER A 750 22.73 -22.99 -22.66
N ALA A 751 23.23 -23.80 -21.72
CA ALA A 751 24.48 -24.56 -21.91
C ALA A 751 24.45 -25.55 -23.09
N THR A 752 23.26 -25.89 -23.61
CA THR A 752 23.11 -26.73 -24.82
C THR A 752 23.08 -25.92 -26.12
N GLY A 753 23.23 -24.59 -26.06
CA GLY A 753 23.13 -23.67 -27.19
C GLY A 753 21.69 -23.33 -27.61
N GLY A 754 20.69 -23.92 -26.94
CA GLY A 754 19.27 -23.66 -27.18
C GLY A 754 18.75 -22.44 -26.41
N ASN A 755 17.42 -22.32 -26.37
CA ASN A 755 16.74 -21.29 -25.59
C ASN A 755 17.14 -21.36 -24.11
N LEU A 756 17.22 -20.19 -23.48
CA LEU A 756 17.32 -20.10 -22.03
C LEU A 756 15.98 -20.52 -21.41
N SER A 757 16.03 -21.20 -20.27
CA SER A 757 14.85 -21.77 -19.61
C SER A 757 14.80 -21.37 -18.15
N THR A 758 13.58 -21.33 -17.60
CA THR A 758 13.34 -21.12 -16.17
C THR A 758 12.40 -22.19 -15.64
N ALA A 759 12.62 -22.63 -14.41
CA ALA A 759 11.60 -23.31 -13.63
C ALA A 759 10.75 -22.28 -12.84
N ALA A 760 9.59 -22.72 -12.34
CA ALA A 760 8.65 -21.86 -11.63
C ALA A 760 8.13 -22.55 -10.37
N GLY A 761 7.92 -21.76 -9.32
CA GLY A 761 7.17 -22.14 -8.14
C GLY A 761 5.66 -21.94 -8.31
N PRO A 762 4.88 -22.16 -7.25
CA PRO A 762 3.45 -21.87 -7.25
C PRO A 762 3.15 -20.39 -7.55
N GLY A 763 2.08 -20.11 -8.30
CA GLY A 763 1.76 -18.75 -8.74
C GLY A 763 1.38 -17.76 -7.64
N ARG A 764 0.96 -18.25 -6.45
CA ARG A 764 0.67 -17.42 -5.27
C ARG A 764 1.84 -17.32 -4.29
N ALA A 765 2.92 -18.06 -4.52
CA ALA A 765 4.08 -18.00 -3.64
C ALA A 765 4.74 -16.62 -3.75
N ASN A 766 5.12 -16.05 -2.62
CA ASN A 766 5.80 -14.76 -2.54
C ASN A 766 6.51 -14.60 -1.21
N GLY A 767 7.51 -13.71 -1.14
CA GLY A 767 8.23 -13.49 0.09
C GLY A 767 9.57 -12.77 -0.07
N ILE A 768 10.22 -12.54 1.07
CA ILE A 768 11.58 -12.04 1.20
C ILE A 768 12.51 -13.25 1.27
N VAL A 769 13.51 -13.27 0.39
CA VAL A 769 14.47 -14.37 0.28
C VAL A 769 15.89 -13.88 0.48
N THR A 770 16.74 -14.66 1.13
CA THR A 770 18.19 -14.44 1.10
C THR A 770 18.74 -14.75 -0.29
N VAL A 771 19.78 -14.02 -0.68
CA VAL A 771 20.43 -14.16 -1.98
C VAL A 771 21.95 -14.06 -1.86
N ASP A 772 22.64 -14.81 -2.70
CA ASP A 772 24.09 -14.75 -2.85
C ASP A 772 24.44 -13.90 -4.09
N ASN A 773 25.01 -12.72 -3.85
CA ASN A 773 25.47 -11.81 -4.91
C ASN A 773 26.87 -12.17 -5.38
N HIS A 774 27.12 -12.13 -6.69
CA HIS A 774 28.45 -12.33 -7.23
C HIS A 774 29.32 -11.08 -7.02
N ALA A 775 30.38 -11.20 -6.23
CA ALA A 775 31.18 -10.06 -5.74
C ALA A 775 31.74 -9.11 -6.82
N THR A 776 31.98 -9.60 -8.04
CA THR A 776 32.46 -8.77 -9.17
C THR A 776 31.37 -8.52 -10.22
N SER A 777 30.11 -8.77 -9.90
CA SER A 777 29.02 -8.44 -10.80
C SER A 777 28.83 -6.92 -10.82
N PRO A 778 28.75 -6.30 -12.01
CA PRO A 778 28.38 -4.89 -12.11
C PRO A 778 26.89 -4.65 -11.78
N ILE A 779 26.08 -5.70 -11.69
CA ILE A 779 24.64 -5.61 -11.43
C ILE A 779 24.33 -5.78 -9.94
N THR A 780 25.03 -6.72 -9.29
CA THR A 780 24.67 -7.19 -7.95
C THR A 780 25.80 -7.17 -6.94
N GLY A 781 27.03 -6.84 -7.34
CA GLY A 781 28.22 -6.91 -6.47
C GLY A 781 28.03 -6.19 -5.14
N ASP A 782 27.42 -5.01 -5.19
CA ASP A 782 27.06 -4.19 -4.04
C ASP A 782 25.55 -4.15 -3.78
N ALA A 783 24.76 -5.14 -4.21
CA ALA A 783 23.31 -5.18 -3.93
C ALA A 783 23.00 -5.75 -2.54
N LEU A 784 21.73 -5.65 -2.10
CA LEU A 784 21.26 -6.24 -0.85
C LEU A 784 21.46 -7.77 -0.81
N GLY A 785 21.71 -8.30 0.39
CA GLY A 785 21.77 -9.74 0.66
C GLY A 785 20.39 -10.42 0.70
N VAL A 786 19.33 -9.66 0.46
CA VAL A 786 17.94 -10.11 0.34
C VAL A 786 17.35 -9.67 -1.00
N SER A 787 16.28 -10.34 -1.42
CA SER A 787 15.48 -9.95 -2.58
C SER A 787 14.01 -10.27 -2.34
N PHE A 788 13.15 -9.77 -3.22
CA PHE A 788 11.72 -10.06 -3.19
C PHE A 788 11.32 -10.96 -4.36
N VAL A 789 10.47 -11.93 -4.09
CA VAL A 789 9.90 -12.82 -5.10
C VAL A 789 8.37 -12.81 -5.04
N SER A 790 7.74 -12.88 -6.20
CA SER A 790 6.30 -13.11 -6.37
C SER A 790 6.10 -14.00 -7.59
N ALA A 791 5.27 -15.05 -7.47
CA ALA A 791 5.19 -16.13 -8.46
C ALA A 791 6.59 -16.62 -8.90
N PRO A 792 7.44 -17.06 -7.95
CA PRO A 792 8.89 -17.15 -8.09
C PRO A 792 9.34 -18.03 -9.25
N ARG A 793 10.46 -17.60 -9.87
CA ARG A 793 11.13 -18.31 -10.97
C ARG A 793 12.63 -18.33 -10.75
N TRP A 794 13.31 -19.26 -11.41
CA TRP A 794 14.77 -19.35 -11.42
C TRP A 794 15.27 -19.95 -12.73
N PHE A 795 16.47 -19.55 -13.16
CA PHE A 795 17.06 -20.03 -14.40
C PHE A 795 17.53 -21.48 -14.29
N THR A 796 17.29 -22.25 -15.34
CA THR A 796 17.76 -23.62 -15.46
C THR A 796 18.80 -23.72 -16.57
N ASN A 797 20.00 -24.19 -16.20
CA ASN A 797 21.10 -24.50 -17.12
C ASN A 797 21.56 -23.33 -18.02
N PRO A 798 21.92 -22.16 -17.46
CA PRO A 798 22.47 -21.04 -18.24
C PRO A 798 23.76 -21.44 -18.97
N GLY A 799 24.03 -20.79 -20.11
CA GLY A 799 25.25 -21.00 -20.91
C GLY A 799 26.53 -20.69 -20.15
N THR A 800 27.66 -21.22 -20.60
CA THR A 800 28.98 -20.95 -19.97
C THR A 800 29.46 -19.52 -20.19
N ASP A 801 28.92 -18.85 -21.20
CA ASP A 801 29.08 -17.44 -21.55
C ASP A 801 28.08 -16.52 -20.83
N VAL A 802 27.12 -17.10 -20.09
CA VAL A 802 26.15 -16.36 -19.29
C VAL A 802 26.67 -16.25 -17.85
N ARG A 803 26.89 -15.02 -17.38
CA ARG A 803 27.26 -14.74 -16.00
C ARG A 803 26.05 -14.95 -15.10
N ILE A 804 26.29 -15.53 -13.93
CA ILE A 804 25.29 -15.65 -12.87
C ILE A 804 25.61 -14.56 -11.86
N ASP A 805 24.77 -13.53 -11.82
CA ASP A 805 24.96 -12.36 -10.97
C ASP A 805 24.38 -12.58 -9.58
N GLN A 806 23.28 -13.34 -9.46
CA GLN A 806 22.65 -13.61 -8.18
C GLN A 806 22.05 -15.01 -8.13
N ARG A 807 22.14 -15.63 -6.96
CA ARG A 807 21.49 -16.90 -6.64
C ARG A 807 20.57 -16.74 -5.45
N LEU A 808 19.52 -17.55 -5.38
CA LEU A 808 18.82 -17.76 -4.12
C LEU A 808 19.79 -18.37 -3.10
N GLY A 809 19.64 -18.00 -1.83
CA GLY A 809 20.40 -18.60 -0.75
C GLY A 809 20.24 -20.12 -0.71
N THR A 810 21.14 -20.77 0.02
CA THR A 810 21.06 -22.20 0.29
C THR A 810 20.38 -22.48 1.64
N GLY A 811 19.80 -23.66 1.82
CA GLY A 811 19.09 -24.01 3.05
C GLY A 811 17.76 -23.27 3.21
N SER A 812 17.50 -22.70 4.39
CA SER A 812 16.30 -21.91 4.69
C SER A 812 16.45 -20.49 4.15
N PHE A 813 16.29 -20.33 2.84
CA PHE A 813 16.48 -19.05 2.17
C PHE A 813 15.24 -18.15 2.20
N LEU A 814 14.04 -18.68 2.49
CA LEU A 814 12.83 -17.88 2.68
C LEU A 814 12.86 -17.29 4.09
N LEU A 815 13.04 -15.98 4.21
CA LEU A 815 13.04 -15.27 5.49
C LEU A 815 11.62 -15.01 5.97
N ALA A 816 10.78 -14.54 5.06
CA ALA A 816 9.38 -14.23 5.32
C ALA A 816 8.53 -14.50 4.08
N GLY A 817 7.30 -14.96 4.27
CA GLY A 817 6.31 -15.16 3.22
C GLY A 817 5.77 -16.58 3.14
N HIS A 818 5.33 -17.00 1.96
CA HIS A 818 4.69 -18.28 1.70
C HIS A 818 5.20 -18.89 0.41
N TRP A 819 5.84 -20.06 0.48
CA TRP A 819 6.32 -20.78 -0.71
C TRP A 819 6.37 -22.30 -0.51
N ILE A 820 5.22 -22.94 -0.76
CA ILE A 820 5.13 -24.41 -0.78
C ILE A 820 6.07 -24.99 -1.86
N GLY A 821 6.97 -25.90 -1.45
CA GLY A 821 7.91 -26.58 -2.35
C GLY A 821 9.15 -25.76 -2.74
N GLY A 822 9.40 -24.62 -2.09
CA GLY A 822 10.51 -23.71 -2.41
C GLY A 822 11.92 -24.32 -2.27
N ALA A 823 12.09 -25.38 -1.48
CA ALA A 823 13.39 -26.03 -1.25
C ALA A 823 14.12 -26.45 -2.55
N THR A 824 13.39 -26.73 -3.64
CA THR A 824 13.99 -27.08 -4.94
C THR A 824 14.65 -25.91 -5.67
N ALA A 825 14.33 -24.67 -5.27
CA ALA A 825 14.89 -23.44 -5.82
C ALA A 825 16.17 -22.98 -5.09
N ALA A 826 16.52 -23.58 -3.95
CA ALA A 826 17.69 -23.19 -3.16
C ALA A 826 18.98 -23.23 -4.00
N GLY A 827 19.80 -22.17 -3.92
CA GLY A 827 21.05 -22.04 -4.68
C GLY A 827 20.87 -21.77 -6.18
N GLN A 828 19.63 -21.71 -6.69
CA GLN A 828 19.40 -21.56 -8.13
C GLN A 828 19.66 -20.13 -8.60
N PRO A 829 20.12 -19.92 -9.85
CA PRO A 829 20.34 -18.59 -10.40
C PRO A 829 19.03 -17.82 -10.57
N VAL A 830 19.01 -16.56 -10.17
CA VAL A 830 17.83 -15.68 -10.28
C VAL A 830 18.10 -14.35 -10.98
N ILE A 831 19.37 -13.95 -11.09
CA ILE A 831 19.79 -12.87 -11.99
C ILE A 831 20.96 -13.39 -12.83
N VAL A 832 20.85 -13.20 -14.13
CA VAL A 832 21.91 -13.54 -15.09
C VAL A 832 22.14 -12.41 -16.07
N SER A 833 23.36 -12.30 -16.58
CA SER A 833 23.70 -11.30 -17.59
C SER A 833 24.79 -11.80 -18.54
N GLY A 834 24.96 -11.07 -19.65
CA GLY A 834 26.00 -11.34 -20.63
C GLY A 834 25.88 -10.44 -21.85
N GLN A 835 26.76 -10.64 -22.82
CA GLN A 835 26.68 -9.96 -24.11
C GLN A 835 26.20 -10.92 -25.19
N ALA A 836 25.26 -10.46 -26.01
CA ALA A 836 24.78 -11.22 -27.15
C ALA A 836 24.44 -10.28 -28.31
N ARG A 837 24.99 -10.57 -29.49
CA ARG A 837 24.76 -9.79 -30.72
C ARG A 837 25.15 -8.30 -30.60
N GLY A 838 26.14 -7.97 -29.77
CA GLY A 838 26.59 -6.60 -29.49
C GLY A 838 25.89 -5.95 -28.28
N ALA A 839 24.71 -6.45 -27.91
CA ALA A 839 23.92 -5.91 -26.82
C ALA A 839 24.33 -6.48 -25.45
N ASN A 840 24.22 -5.66 -24.40
CA ASN A 840 24.22 -6.16 -23.03
C ASN A 840 22.83 -6.64 -22.65
N VAL A 841 22.77 -7.78 -21.98
CA VAL A 841 21.51 -8.40 -21.59
C VAL A 841 21.58 -8.75 -20.12
N THR A 842 20.59 -8.30 -19.35
CA THR A 842 20.39 -8.64 -17.94
C THR A 842 18.98 -9.19 -17.77
N LEU A 843 18.85 -10.37 -17.15
CA LEU A 843 17.57 -11.03 -16.94
C LEU A 843 17.33 -11.30 -15.46
N PHE A 844 16.18 -10.84 -14.96
CA PHE A 844 15.72 -11.02 -13.58
C PHE A 844 14.61 -12.07 -13.52
N THR A 845 14.66 -12.95 -12.53
CA THR A 845 13.50 -13.76 -12.09
C THR A 845 13.01 -13.41 -10.69
N THR A 846 13.71 -12.52 -9.99
CA THR A 846 13.21 -11.75 -8.84
C THR A 846 12.31 -10.60 -9.31
N GLU A 847 11.67 -9.92 -8.35
CA GLU A 847 10.72 -8.83 -8.62
C GLU A 847 11.23 -7.49 -8.02
N PRO A 848 12.32 -6.91 -8.57
CA PRO A 848 13.00 -5.76 -7.96
C PRO A 848 12.19 -4.45 -8.01
N LEU A 849 11.12 -4.36 -8.80
CA LEU A 849 10.27 -3.16 -8.91
C LEU A 849 8.83 -3.42 -8.45
N TYR A 850 8.58 -4.53 -7.75
CA TYR A 850 7.23 -5.01 -7.40
C TYR A 850 6.42 -3.94 -6.67
N ARG A 851 5.31 -3.49 -7.26
CA ARG A 851 4.39 -2.49 -6.66
C ARG A 851 5.09 -1.24 -6.12
N SER A 852 6.26 -0.89 -6.67
CA SER A 852 7.13 0.19 -6.14
C SER A 852 7.51 0.06 -4.66
N HIS A 853 7.54 -1.16 -4.13
CA HIS A 853 7.84 -1.42 -2.73
C HIS A 853 9.33 -1.64 -2.45
N PRO A 854 10.06 -2.57 -3.09
CA PRO A 854 11.43 -2.89 -2.68
C PRO A 854 12.45 -1.89 -3.22
N GLU A 855 12.40 -0.64 -2.71
CA GLU A 855 13.22 0.49 -3.16
C GLU A 855 14.73 0.17 -3.21
N GLY A 856 15.26 -0.61 -2.26
CA GLY A 856 16.67 -0.99 -2.20
C GLY A 856 17.10 -2.09 -3.19
N LEU A 857 16.20 -2.53 -4.07
CA LEU A 857 16.50 -3.43 -5.20
C LEU A 857 16.48 -2.69 -6.55
N TRP A 858 16.06 -1.42 -6.58
CA TRP A 858 15.83 -0.69 -7.83
C TRP A 858 17.15 -0.39 -8.57
N GLU A 859 18.24 -0.22 -7.83
CA GLU A 859 19.58 0.03 -8.35
C GLU A 859 20.05 -1.12 -9.23
N GLN A 860 19.69 -2.37 -8.91
CA GLN A 860 20.03 -3.51 -9.77
C GLN A 860 19.46 -3.35 -11.19
N VAL A 861 18.26 -2.76 -11.30
CA VAL A 861 17.65 -2.46 -12.60
C VAL A 861 18.38 -1.29 -13.28
N ALA A 862 18.73 -0.24 -12.54
CA ALA A 862 19.50 0.87 -13.07
C ALA A 862 20.86 0.41 -13.61
N GLU A 863 21.56 -0.45 -12.89
CA GLU A 863 22.82 -1.06 -13.31
C GLU A 863 22.67 -1.90 -14.59
N GLY A 864 21.56 -2.62 -14.72
CA GLY A 864 21.23 -3.35 -15.94
C GLY A 864 20.98 -2.44 -17.15
N LEU A 865 20.45 -1.24 -16.92
CA LEU A 865 20.14 -0.25 -17.96
C LEU A 865 21.36 0.57 -18.39
N TRP A 866 22.26 0.88 -17.45
CA TRP A 866 23.52 1.59 -17.74
C TRP A 866 24.62 0.70 -18.31
N ALA A 867 24.37 -0.61 -18.49
CA ALA A 867 25.37 -1.54 -19.00
C ALA A 867 25.84 -1.14 -20.40
N GLU A 868 27.08 -0.65 -20.51
CA GLU A 868 27.71 -0.24 -21.77
C GLU A 868 28.34 -1.43 -22.51
N ALA A 869 28.24 -1.46 -23.84
CA ALA A 869 28.89 -2.49 -24.65
C ALA A 869 30.41 -2.25 -24.63
N GLY A 870 31.14 -3.20 -24.03
CA GLY A 870 32.60 -3.15 -23.88
C GLY A 870 33.40 -3.30 -25.17
#